data_AF-A0A8T4ZN70-F1
#
_entry.id   AF-A0A8T4ZN70-F1
#
_cell.length_a   1.000
_cell.length_b   1.000
_cell.length_c   1.000
_cell.angle_alpha   90.00
_cell.angle_beta   90.00
_cell.angle_gamma   90.00
#
_symmetry.space_group_name_H-M   'P 1'
#
loop_
_entity.id
_entity.type
_entity.pdbx_description
1 polymer ?
#
loop_
_entity_poly.entity_id
_entity_poly.type
_entity_poly.pdbx_seq_one_letter_code
_entity_poly.pdbx_strand_id
1 'polypeptide(L)'
;MNIRIVLVELAMSRNEIKFKIVLIFILIIVIVGVLSLAIYNYYFSAPAYEEGDGELFGFYLPWDDSEDTFVSLSDLLDKPSGRFGHVAVGNDGHLYVGGKRIKFLGVNICGSSAFPSKDEARKIAARLAKFGINMVRFHHMDAPWESFNIFDPLSGGTRRLNENALDRLDYFIAMLKENGIYVDLNLLVSRQLSSADGLPSEINGVSWKDQQILGFFFDAVTNLHREYARHLLTHYNPYTNSKYADETSIAIVEIVNEQGLLQGWLGRVIDGFPAVFRKSLREKWNAFLLEKYDSTENLQKAWGRVIGEGKLEDGTLEIFTLEEFNSKTLGAKKDWIEFLWLLEKKYFEDMYRYLKQEIRVKSLIIGTVTSCSTVNIQSRLDVVDTHDYWHHPEFPGASWDPENWYVINEPMVNYPERGTIPDIALRRVYGKPHFVTEYNHPAPNMYDAETALILAAYAALQDWDGIFLFDYGSANNWNSRMIRGYFDVDQHPVKMATLIPAYMMFVRGDINPANNLVTALLNIDGEIGVIAERRTWAWRLVDGEHVGVERSIPLVSRVALMVEGGPIPSDALMPQEVDVKGPVYKSDNGQVIWDVSRKNGGVIIVNTSRSLALIGFCGNGKYDFGGLVIAPGMTVLDGWSIITLSVIDGENFEDWRSLLLVAAGYTVNSNMRVMKCPNGKILARGTTKLSRISTYNGKITCGKNWGEPPTLTEGVTATIRIRSDEEIEVWALDNKGSRKQSIPVQNDRKYKIFTIGPEYATIWYEITVKEKQ
;
A
#
# COMPACT_ATOMS: atom_id res chain seq x y z
N MET A 1 -67.82 38.01 -65.22
CA MET A 1 -68.27 37.54 -66.54
C MET A 1 -67.39 36.35 -66.91
N ASN A 2 -67.96 35.13 -66.95
CA ASN A 2 -67.60 33.92 -67.72
C ASN A 2 -66.12 33.46 -67.78
N ILE A 3 -65.67 32.20 -67.64
CA ILE A 3 -66.15 30.79 -67.57
C ILE A 3 -64.99 29.95 -68.19
N ARG A 4 -64.81 28.68 -67.76
CA ARG A 4 -64.07 27.54 -68.37
C ARG A 4 -62.54 27.51 -68.23
N ILE A 5 -61.97 26.59 -67.43
CA ILE A 5 -61.77 25.13 -67.64
C ILE A 5 -60.92 24.82 -68.87
N VAL A 6 -59.67 24.40 -68.63
CA VAL A 6 -58.96 23.38 -69.44
C VAL A 6 -58.22 22.46 -68.47
N LEU A 7 -58.64 21.18 -68.47
CA LEU A 7 -57.90 20.05 -67.92
C LEU A 7 -56.58 19.88 -68.68
N VAL A 8 -55.47 19.78 -67.95
CA VAL A 8 -54.28 19.03 -68.38
C VAL A 8 -53.85 18.14 -67.22
N GLU A 9 -54.27 16.88 -67.28
CA GLU A 9 -53.69 15.80 -66.49
C GLU A 9 -52.21 15.66 -66.85
N LEU A 10 -51.32 16.09 -65.95
CA LEU A 10 -49.93 15.66 -65.98
C LEU A 10 -49.85 14.25 -65.40
N ALA A 11 -50.01 13.27 -66.28
CA ALA A 11 -49.52 11.91 -66.05
C ALA A 11 -48.01 11.99 -65.82
N MET A 12 -47.59 12.00 -64.55
CA MET A 12 -46.18 11.87 -64.20
C MET A 12 -45.64 10.59 -64.84
N SER A 13 -44.61 10.72 -65.69
CA SER A 13 -44.04 9.56 -66.37
C SER A 13 -43.48 8.58 -65.34
N ARG A 14 -43.50 7.29 -65.66
CA ARG A 14 -42.91 6.22 -64.81
C ARG A 14 -41.45 6.53 -64.43
N ASN A 15 -40.75 7.33 -65.23
CA ASN A 15 -39.39 7.79 -64.98
C ASN A 15 -39.31 8.93 -63.96
N GLU A 16 -40.28 9.85 -63.91
CA GLU A 16 -40.33 10.91 -62.87
C GLU A 16 -40.65 10.34 -61.49
N ILE A 17 -41.52 9.33 -61.41
CA ILE A 17 -41.81 8.63 -60.15
C ILE A 17 -40.55 7.90 -59.66
N LYS A 18 -39.83 7.20 -60.55
CA LYS A 18 -38.54 6.56 -60.21
C LYS A 18 -37.51 7.60 -59.76
N PHE A 19 -37.42 8.75 -60.42
CA PHE A 19 -36.48 9.80 -60.06
C PHE A 19 -36.78 10.42 -58.69
N LYS A 20 -38.06 10.69 -58.39
CA LYS A 20 -38.47 11.17 -57.05
C LYS A 20 -38.23 10.12 -55.96
N ILE A 21 -38.48 8.83 -56.22
CA ILE A 21 -38.19 7.74 -55.28
C ILE A 21 -36.68 7.66 -55.00
N VAL A 22 -35.84 7.77 -56.03
CA VAL A 22 -34.37 7.79 -55.88
C VAL A 22 -33.93 9.01 -55.06
N LEU A 23 -34.49 10.19 -55.31
CA LEU A 23 -34.20 11.40 -54.52
C LEU A 23 -34.61 11.25 -53.05
N ILE A 24 -35.77 10.66 -52.78
CA ILE A 24 -36.24 10.38 -51.41
C ILE A 24 -35.30 9.38 -50.73
N PHE A 25 -34.86 8.34 -51.43
CA PHE A 25 -33.90 7.37 -50.90
C PHE A 25 -32.55 8.02 -50.58
N ILE A 26 -32.03 8.87 -51.47
CA ILE A 26 -30.80 9.63 -51.22
C ILE A 26 -30.97 10.56 -50.01
N LEU A 27 -32.11 11.25 -49.91
CA LEU A 27 -32.41 12.13 -48.78
C LEU A 27 -32.48 11.35 -47.45
N ILE A 28 -33.11 10.17 -47.44
CA ILE A 28 -33.15 9.29 -46.26
C ILE A 28 -31.74 8.82 -45.88
N ILE A 29 -30.91 8.41 -46.83
CA ILE A 29 -29.52 8.00 -46.58
C ILE A 29 -28.69 9.14 -46.01
N VAL A 30 -28.86 10.36 -46.53
CA VAL A 30 -28.19 11.57 -46.00
C VAL A 30 -28.67 11.88 -44.58
N ILE A 31 -29.98 11.83 -44.33
CA ILE A 31 -30.56 12.07 -42.99
C ILE A 31 -30.07 11.02 -41.99
N VAL A 32 -30.06 9.74 -42.36
CA VAL A 32 -29.54 8.65 -41.53
C VAL A 32 -28.03 8.80 -41.31
N GLY A 33 -27.28 9.21 -42.32
CA GLY A 33 -25.85 9.49 -42.20
C GLY A 33 -25.55 10.65 -41.25
N VAL A 34 -26.29 11.76 -41.35
CA VAL A 34 -26.17 12.92 -40.46
C VAL A 34 -26.62 12.57 -39.04
N LEU A 35 -27.71 11.83 -38.85
CA LEU A 35 -28.15 11.34 -37.54
C LEU A 35 -27.13 10.39 -36.94
N SER A 36 -26.56 9.47 -37.72
CA SER A 36 -25.53 8.54 -37.24
C SER A 36 -24.25 9.28 -36.85
N LEU A 37 -23.85 10.31 -37.60
CA LEU A 37 -22.70 11.15 -37.28
C LEU A 37 -22.97 12.05 -36.06
N ALA A 38 -24.19 12.57 -35.91
CA ALA A 38 -24.61 13.34 -34.75
C ALA A 38 -24.69 12.48 -33.50
N ILE A 39 -25.20 11.24 -33.61
CA ILE A 39 -25.21 10.23 -32.54
C ILE A 39 -23.78 9.83 -32.20
N TYR A 40 -22.94 9.54 -33.19
CA TYR A 40 -21.52 9.24 -32.99
C TYR A 40 -20.82 10.40 -32.26
N ASN A 41 -20.97 11.64 -32.73
CA ASN A 41 -20.42 12.81 -32.05
C ASN A 41 -21.04 13.01 -30.66
N TYR A 42 -22.33 12.79 -30.45
CA TYR A 42 -22.95 12.91 -29.13
C TYR A 42 -22.38 11.90 -28.13
N TYR A 43 -22.27 10.62 -28.51
CA TYR A 43 -21.71 9.58 -27.62
C TYR A 43 -20.19 9.70 -27.41
N PHE A 44 -19.45 10.18 -28.40
CA PHE A 44 -17.99 10.36 -28.30
C PHE A 44 -17.57 11.74 -27.74
N SER A 45 -18.43 12.76 -27.77
CA SER A 45 -18.13 14.13 -27.28
C SER A 45 -18.80 14.50 -25.97
N ALA A 46 -19.84 13.77 -25.52
CA ALA A 46 -20.45 14.03 -24.21
C ALA A 46 -19.40 13.80 -23.10
N PRO A 47 -19.24 14.74 -22.16
CA PRO A 47 -18.32 14.57 -21.04
C PRO A 47 -18.69 13.32 -20.25
N ALA A 48 -17.70 12.60 -19.73
CA ALA A 48 -17.93 11.43 -18.87
C ALA A 48 -18.30 11.83 -17.43
N TYR A 49 -18.55 13.12 -17.20
CA TYR A 49 -18.94 13.70 -15.92
C TYR A 49 -19.95 14.82 -16.15
N GLU A 50 -20.71 15.14 -15.12
CA GLU A 50 -21.70 16.22 -15.09
C GLU A 50 -21.26 17.30 -14.09
N GLU A 51 -21.61 18.55 -14.39
CA GLU A 51 -21.44 19.68 -13.48
C GLU A 51 -22.83 20.20 -13.06
N GLY A 52 -23.00 20.55 -11.79
CA GLY A 52 -24.27 20.99 -11.21
C GLY A 52 -24.07 21.82 -9.95
N ASP A 53 -24.97 21.65 -8.98
CA ASP A 53 -24.78 22.18 -7.63
C ASP A 53 -23.53 21.51 -7.05
N GLY A 54 -22.59 22.32 -6.54
CA GLY A 54 -21.24 21.86 -6.26
C GLY A 54 -21.14 20.94 -5.05
N GLU A 55 -20.69 19.70 -5.25
CA GLU A 55 -20.49 18.69 -4.19
C GLU A 55 -19.06 18.71 -3.60
N LEU A 56 -18.11 19.31 -4.33
CA LEU A 56 -16.70 19.38 -3.95
C LEU A 56 -16.33 20.78 -3.45
N PHE A 57 -15.48 20.84 -2.42
CA PHE A 57 -14.93 22.08 -1.88
C PHE A 57 -13.42 21.97 -1.67
N GLY A 58 -12.73 23.12 -1.66
CA GLY A 58 -11.31 23.16 -1.37
C GLY A 58 -11.03 22.75 0.08
N PHE A 59 -10.25 21.68 0.26
CA PHE A 59 -9.90 21.16 1.57
C PHE A 59 -8.49 20.60 1.54
N TYR A 60 -7.64 21.07 2.45
CA TYR A 60 -6.27 20.61 2.61
C TYR A 60 -5.90 20.69 4.08
N LEU A 61 -5.07 19.77 4.56
CA LEU A 61 -4.59 19.76 5.94
C LEU A 61 -3.25 20.50 5.99
N PRO A 62 -3.09 21.60 6.74
CA PRO A 62 -1.85 22.39 6.69
C PRO A 62 -0.62 21.58 7.11
N TRP A 63 0.42 21.52 6.27
CA TRP A 63 1.58 20.62 6.44
C TRP A 63 2.38 20.78 7.74
N ASP A 64 2.25 21.93 8.41
CA ASP A 64 2.94 22.29 9.65
C ASP A 64 2.00 22.43 10.85
N ASP A 65 0.73 22.01 10.70
CA ASP A 65 -0.23 22.01 11.79
C ASP A 65 0.01 20.85 12.76
N SER A 66 0.26 21.22 14.01
CA SER A 66 0.31 20.33 15.17
C SER A 66 -0.49 20.92 16.34
N GLU A 67 -1.48 21.77 16.06
CA GLU A 67 -2.34 22.33 17.09
C GLU A 67 -3.12 21.22 17.79
N ASP A 68 -3.19 21.32 19.11
CA ASP A 68 -3.94 20.38 19.96
C ASP A 68 -5.44 20.69 19.88
N THR A 69 -6.07 20.14 18.84
CA THR A 69 -7.50 20.27 18.55
C THR A 69 -8.19 18.92 18.74
N PHE A 70 -9.51 18.87 18.53
CA PHE A 70 -10.31 17.66 18.72
C PHE A 70 -9.85 16.43 17.90
N VAL A 71 -9.11 16.65 16.81
CA VAL A 71 -8.59 15.59 15.94
C VAL A 71 -7.16 15.16 16.28
N SER A 72 -6.55 15.75 17.33
CA SER A 72 -5.17 15.46 17.74
C SER A 72 -5.09 14.16 18.53
N LEU A 73 -4.24 13.24 18.06
CA LEU A 73 -3.89 11.99 18.74
C LEU A 73 -2.52 12.05 19.45
N SER A 74 -1.89 13.22 19.45
CA SER A 74 -0.51 13.40 19.92
C SER A 74 -0.32 12.92 21.35
N ASP A 75 -1.32 13.08 22.21
CA ASP A 75 -1.28 12.69 23.62
C ASP A 75 -1.54 11.20 23.86
N LEU A 76 -1.96 10.46 22.84
CA LEU A 76 -2.08 9.00 22.90
C LEU A 76 -0.73 8.29 22.67
N LEU A 77 0.30 9.03 22.23
CA LEU A 77 1.63 8.48 21.98
C LEU A 77 2.53 8.59 23.23
N ASP A 78 3.26 7.53 23.52
CA ASP A 78 4.24 7.52 24.61
C ASP A 78 5.47 8.37 24.27
N LYS A 79 5.58 9.55 24.90
CA LYS A 79 6.67 10.52 24.68
C LYS A 79 7.74 10.48 25.81
N PRO A 80 9.04 10.52 25.49
CA PRO A 80 9.61 10.21 24.17
C PRO A 80 9.45 8.71 23.83
N SER A 81 9.54 8.36 22.54
CA SER A 81 9.58 6.94 22.14
C SER A 81 10.82 6.27 22.75
N GLY A 82 10.74 4.95 22.98
CA GLY A 82 11.84 4.19 23.58
C GLY A 82 12.07 4.44 25.08
N ARG A 83 11.29 5.32 25.74
CA ARG A 83 11.42 5.60 27.19
C ARG A 83 11.29 4.36 28.08
N PHE A 84 10.64 3.31 27.58
CA PHE A 84 10.45 2.03 28.27
C PHE A 84 11.41 0.92 27.80
N GLY A 85 12.46 1.27 27.05
CA GLY A 85 13.45 0.35 26.49
C GLY A 85 13.23 0.06 25.01
N HIS A 86 13.99 -0.91 24.49
CA HIS A 86 13.86 -1.39 23.11
C HIS A 86 12.55 -2.15 22.91
N VAL A 87 12.00 -2.05 21.70
CA VAL A 87 10.94 -2.93 21.23
C VAL A 87 11.48 -4.36 21.14
N ALA A 88 10.71 -5.33 21.63
CA ALA A 88 11.08 -6.74 21.66
C ALA A 88 9.93 -7.64 21.21
N VAL A 89 10.26 -8.84 20.72
CA VAL A 89 9.27 -9.87 20.38
C VAL A 89 8.93 -10.67 21.63
N GLY A 90 7.65 -10.76 21.96
CA GLY A 90 7.10 -11.57 23.04
C GLY A 90 7.01 -13.05 22.67
N ASN A 91 6.73 -13.89 23.67
CA ASN A 91 6.59 -15.34 23.47
C ASN A 91 5.37 -15.74 22.60
N ASP A 92 4.41 -14.83 22.47
CA ASP A 92 3.23 -14.95 21.60
C ASP A 92 3.51 -14.52 20.15
N GLY A 93 4.74 -14.06 19.85
CA GLY A 93 5.12 -13.57 18.54
C GLY A 93 4.70 -12.14 18.24
N HIS A 94 4.26 -11.35 19.23
CA HIS A 94 3.89 -9.94 19.05
C HIS A 94 4.93 -8.97 19.62
N LEU A 95 4.79 -7.69 19.30
CA LEU A 95 5.70 -6.66 19.78
C LEU A 95 5.33 -6.10 21.14
N TYR A 96 6.35 -5.88 21.98
CA TYR A 96 6.23 -5.31 23.31
C TYR A 96 7.29 -4.25 23.59
N VAL A 97 6.92 -3.26 24.40
CA VAL A 97 7.84 -2.29 25.00
C VAL A 97 7.43 -2.03 26.45
N GLY A 98 8.38 -2.09 27.39
CA GLY A 98 8.04 -1.95 28.83
C GLY A 98 7.02 -2.98 29.35
N GLY A 99 6.93 -4.16 28.74
CA GLY A 99 5.95 -5.20 29.07
C GLY A 99 4.53 -4.94 28.55
N LYS A 100 4.31 -3.88 27.76
CA LYS A 100 3.04 -3.58 27.10
C LYS A 100 3.12 -3.91 25.61
N ARG A 101 2.05 -4.49 25.08
CA ARG A 101 1.92 -4.73 23.63
C ARG A 101 1.92 -3.39 22.89
N ILE A 102 2.59 -3.34 21.73
CA ILE A 102 2.63 -2.17 20.86
C ILE A 102 2.32 -2.57 19.41
N LYS A 103 1.61 -1.69 18.69
CA LYS A 103 1.31 -1.80 17.26
C LYS A 103 1.73 -0.52 16.56
N PHE A 104 2.19 -0.62 15.33
CA PHE A 104 2.74 0.52 14.58
C PHE A 104 1.85 0.94 13.42
N LEU A 105 1.39 2.19 13.45
CA LEU A 105 0.83 2.90 12.31
C LEU A 105 1.91 3.84 11.79
N GLY A 106 2.44 3.55 10.61
CA GLY A 106 3.61 4.22 10.08
C GLY A 106 3.42 4.86 8.71
N VAL A 107 4.44 5.59 8.29
CA VAL A 107 4.59 6.13 6.93
C VAL A 107 6.04 6.00 6.47
N ASN A 108 6.22 5.91 5.16
CA ASN A 108 7.54 5.97 4.54
C ASN A 108 7.95 7.41 4.27
N ILE A 109 9.17 7.79 4.65
CA ILE A 109 9.78 9.07 4.27
C ILE A 109 10.99 8.76 3.38
N CYS A 110 10.88 9.14 2.11
CA CYS A 110 11.76 8.69 1.05
C CYS A 110 12.79 9.75 0.62
N GLY A 111 13.99 9.31 0.24
CA GLY A 111 14.95 10.13 -0.49
C GLY A 111 15.38 11.36 0.29
N SER A 112 15.42 12.52 -0.37
CA SER A 112 15.78 13.79 0.26
C SER A 112 14.82 14.20 1.40
N SER A 113 13.58 13.68 1.42
CA SER A 113 12.65 13.90 2.54
C SER A 113 13.11 13.29 3.85
N ALA A 114 14.02 12.32 3.83
CA ALA A 114 14.63 11.77 5.05
C ALA A 114 15.60 12.77 5.73
N PHE A 115 15.94 13.86 5.05
CA PHE A 115 16.89 14.87 5.52
C PHE A 115 16.31 16.30 5.49
N PRO A 116 15.15 16.55 6.11
CA PRO A 116 14.52 17.86 6.11
C PRO A 116 15.40 18.88 6.84
N SER A 117 15.16 20.17 6.63
CA SER A 117 15.76 21.19 7.49
C SER A 117 15.31 20.99 8.95
N LYS A 118 16.07 21.52 9.92
CA LYS A 118 15.72 21.34 11.35
C LYS A 118 14.36 21.94 11.71
N ASP A 119 13.94 23.04 11.08
CA ASP A 119 12.61 23.60 11.30
C ASP A 119 11.50 22.71 10.73
N GLU A 120 11.69 22.18 9.53
CA GLU A 120 10.76 21.22 8.91
C GLU A 120 10.69 19.93 9.71
N ALA A 121 11.82 19.37 10.16
CA ALA A 121 11.89 18.16 10.98
C ALA A 121 10.99 18.26 12.23
N ARG A 122 11.06 19.40 12.93
CA ARG A 122 10.24 19.68 14.12
C ARG A 122 8.74 19.74 13.79
N LYS A 123 8.38 20.42 12.70
CA LYS A 123 6.98 20.57 12.25
C LYS A 123 6.38 19.24 11.77
N ILE A 124 7.14 18.50 10.96
CA ILE A 124 6.75 17.20 10.42
C ILE A 124 6.55 16.20 11.56
N ALA A 125 7.51 16.07 12.49
CA ALA A 125 7.38 15.15 13.62
C ALA A 125 6.14 15.45 14.49
N ALA A 126 5.88 16.72 14.80
CA ALA A 126 4.71 17.12 15.58
C ALA A 126 3.39 16.86 14.82
N ARG A 127 3.36 17.10 13.51
CA ARG A 127 2.21 16.78 12.66
C ARG A 127 1.95 15.28 12.58
N LEU A 128 2.98 14.46 12.37
CA LEU A 128 2.82 13.00 12.32
C LEU A 128 2.16 12.49 13.61
N ALA A 129 2.62 12.98 14.77
CA ALA A 129 2.03 12.63 16.07
C ALA A 129 0.57 13.09 16.19
N LYS A 130 0.21 14.26 15.66
CA LYS A 130 -1.19 14.74 15.61
C LYS A 130 -2.12 13.72 14.94
N PHE A 131 -1.66 13.02 13.90
CA PHE A 131 -2.46 12.00 13.19
C PHE A 131 -2.25 10.57 13.70
N GLY A 132 -1.60 10.39 14.85
CA GLY A 132 -1.40 9.08 15.50
C GLY A 132 -0.33 8.21 14.84
N ILE A 133 0.47 8.76 13.92
CA ILE A 133 1.60 8.03 13.34
C ILE A 133 2.65 7.85 14.45
N ASN A 134 3.04 6.61 14.68
CA ASN A 134 3.94 6.23 15.77
C ASN A 134 5.19 5.48 15.29
N MET A 135 5.38 5.33 13.97
CA MET A 135 6.67 4.94 13.38
C MET A 135 6.92 5.64 12.04
N VAL A 136 8.18 5.99 11.75
CA VAL A 136 8.64 6.43 10.43
C VAL A 136 9.66 5.46 9.89
N ARG A 137 9.46 5.01 8.64
CA ARG A 137 10.44 4.24 7.88
C ARG A 137 11.24 5.16 6.98
N PHE A 138 12.55 5.27 7.26
CA PHE A 138 13.46 6.05 6.43
C PHE A 138 13.91 5.21 5.24
N HIS A 139 13.48 5.66 4.06
CA HIS A 139 13.57 4.90 2.83
C HIS A 139 14.31 5.68 1.74
N HIS A 140 14.89 4.98 0.76
CA HIS A 140 15.63 5.61 -0.37
C HIS A 140 16.69 6.65 0.02
N MET A 141 17.23 6.63 1.24
CA MET A 141 18.27 7.56 1.72
C MET A 141 19.53 7.55 0.83
N ASP A 142 19.74 6.42 0.15
CA ASP A 142 20.84 6.07 -0.74
C ASP A 142 20.49 6.21 -2.24
N ALA A 143 19.36 6.82 -2.59
CA ALA A 143 18.91 6.97 -3.97
C ALA A 143 19.78 7.94 -4.80
N PRO A 144 20.40 7.50 -5.91
CA PRO A 144 21.35 8.30 -6.68
C PRO A 144 20.71 9.44 -7.48
N TRP A 145 19.39 9.43 -7.64
CA TRP A 145 18.64 10.52 -8.31
C TRP A 145 18.32 11.70 -7.40
N GLU A 146 18.53 11.55 -6.08
CA GLU A 146 18.31 12.62 -5.11
C GLU A 146 19.49 13.58 -5.05
N SER A 147 19.19 14.88 -5.07
CA SER A 147 20.22 15.92 -4.95
C SER A 147 20.84 16.00 -3.54
N PHE A 148 20.14 15.46 -2.53
CA PHE A 148 20.59 15.41 -1.15
C PHE A 148 20.46 13.97 -0.63
N ASN A 149 21.61 13.35 -0.35
CA ASN A 149 21.76 11.90 -0.17
C ASN A 149 22.65 11.59 1.05
N ILE A 150 22.49 10.39 1.62
CA ILE A 150 23.30 9.89 2.75
C ILE A 150 24.79 9.75 2.41
N PHE A 151 25.14 9.56 1.14
CA PHE A 151 26.53 9.48 0.66
C PHE A 151 27.06 10.83 0.21
N ASP A 152 28.35 11.08 0.46
CA ASP A 152 29.04 12.31 0.07
C ASP A 152 29.22 12.36 -1.46
N PRO A 153 28.55 13.29 -2.18
CA PRO A 153 28.64 13.38 -3.64
C PRO A 153 30.06 13.73 -4.12
N LEU A 154 30.92 14.27 -3.26
CA LEU A 154 32.31 14.61 -3.60
C LEU A 154 33.26 13.41 -3.52
N SER A 155 32.81 12.28 -2.94
CA SER A 155 33.66 11.10 -2.75
C SER A 155 33.83 10.26 -4.03
N GLY A 156 32.99 10.48 -5.05
CA GLY A 156 33.02 9.73 -6.31
C GLY A 156 32.49 8.29 -6.21
N GLY A 157 32.06 7.85 -5.02
CA GLY A 157 31.46 6.54 -4.76
C GLY A 157 30.51 6.61 -3.55
N THR A 158 30.25 5.47 -2.93
CA THR A 158 29.24 5.31 -1.86
C THR A 158 29.84 4.79 -0.56
N ARG A 159 31.14 5.04 -0.31
CA ARG A 159 31.84 4.56 0.91
C ARG A 159 31.97 5.62 2.00
N ARG A 160 31.74 6.90 1.67
CA ARG A 160 31.79 8.03 2.62
C ARG A 160 30.38 8.58 2.86
N LEU A 161 30.01 8.73 4.12
CA LEU A 161 28.74 9.37 4.49
C LEU A 161 28.85 10.89 4.41
N ASN A 162 27.74 11.53 4.04
CA ASN A 162 27.57 12.98 3.99
C ASN A 162 27.27 13.50 5.40
N GLU A 163 28.22 14.21 6.01
CA GLU A 163 28.10 14.75 7.37
C GLU A 163 26.89 15.69 7.54
N ASN A 164 26.54 16.47 6.51
CA ASN A 164 25.37 17.34 6.56
C ASN A 164 24.05 16.57 6.48
N ALA A 165 24.01 15.47 5.73
CA ALA A 165 22.84 14.60 5.69
C ALA A 165 22.66 13.87 7.02
N LEU A 166 23.76 13.39 7.61
CA LEU A 166 23.76 12.78 8.94
C LEU A 166 23.25 13.73 10.02
N ASP A 167 23.73 14.98 10.10
CA ASP A 167 23.24 15.95 11.11
C ASP A 167 21.72 16.21 10.99
N ARG A 168 21.18 16.23 9.76
CA ARG A 168 19.74 16.39 9.53
C ARG A 168 18.94 15.15 9.91
N LEU A 169 19.44 13.97 9.55
CA LEU A 169 18.84 12.69 9.95
C LEU A 169 18.85 12.56 11.48
N ASP A 170 19.99 12.85 12.11
CA ASP A 170 20.19 12.83 13.57
C ASP A 170 19.14 13.71 14.27
N TYR A 171 18.99 14.95 13.79
CA TYR A 171 18.02 15.89 14.34
C TYR A 171 16.58 15.43 14.10
N PHE A 172 16.28 14.89 12.92
CA PHE A 172 14.93 14.42 12.62
C PHE A 172 14.55 13.22 13.49
N ILE A 173 15.44 12.25 13.67
CA ILE A 173 15.26 11.14 14.62
C ILE A 173 15.00 11.65 16.04
N ALA A 174 15.72 12.69 16.48
CA ALA A 174 15.48 13.29 17.80
C ALA A 174 14.07 13.93 17.91
N MET A 175 13.61 14.64 16.88
CA MET A 175 12.26 15.23 16.87
C MET A 175 11.17 14.16 16.82
N LEU A 176 11.37 13.06 16.07
CA LEU A 176 10.47 11.91 16.06
C LEU A 176 10.41 11.28 17.47
N LYS A 177 11.57 11.08 18.10
CA LYS A 177 11.69 10.56 19.46
C LYS A 177 10.93 11.40 20.47
N GLU A 178 11.13 12.72 20.47
CA GLU A 178 10.42 13.66 21.36
C GLU A 178 8.89 13.58 21.21
N ASN A 179 8.41 13.28 20.00
CA ASN A 179 6.99 13.17 19.68
C ASN A 179 6.41 11.75 19.84
N GLY A 180 7.18 10.79 20.38
CA GLY A 180 6.68 9.44 20.64
C GLY A 180 6.67 8.53 19.43
N ILE A 181 7.41 8.90 18.38
CA ILE A 181 7.48 8.19 17.10
C ILE A 181 8.75 7.35 17.06
N TYR A 182 8.62 6.06 16.76
CA TYR A 182 9.74 5.15 16.55
C TYR A 182 10.28 5.23 15.12
N VAL A 183 11.44 4.63 14.89
CA VAL A 183 12.14 4.66 13.60
C VAL A 183 12.40 3.24 13.11
N ASP A 184 12.15 3.06 11.82
CA ASP A 184 12.68 1.99 10.99
C ASP A 184 13.78 2.58 10.08
N LEU A 185 14.97 1.96 10.11
CA LEU A 185 16.15 2.42 9.37
C LEU A 185 16.63 1.37 8.35
N ASN A 186 16.58 1.73 7.07
CA ASN A 186 16.98 0.84 5.98
C ASN A 186 18.49 0.89 5.68
N LEU A 187 19.08 -0.26 5.34
CA LEU A 187 20.51 -0.41 5.03
C LEU A 187 20.84 -0.53 3.53
N LEU A 188 19.87 -0.89 2.69
CA LEU A 188 20.05 -0.94 1.24
C LEU A 188 18.70 -0.81 0.53
N VAL A 189 18.50 0.29 -0.19
CA VAL A 189 17.25 0.53 -0.93
C VAL A 189 17.53 0.81 -2.41
N SER A 190 18.28 1.87 -2.70
CA SER A 190 18.55 2.31 -4.07
C SER A 190 20.00 2.63 -4.36
N ARG A 191 20.92 2.29 -3.44
CA ARG A 191 22.35 2.48 -3.61
C ARG A 191 22.83 1.98 -4.97
N GLN A 192 23.42 2.89 -5.74
CA GLN A 192 24.11 2.58 -6.98
C GLN A 192 25.60 2.44 -6.71
N LEU A 193 26.11 1.23 -6.88
CA LEU A 193 27.53 0.92 -6.75
C LEU A 193 28.27 1.21 -8.05
N SER A 194 29.56 1.48 -7.92
CA SER A 194 30.46 1.81 -9.02
C SER A 194 31.83 1.17 -8.85
N SER A 195 32.66 1.24 -9.89
CA SER A 195 34.07 0.84 -9.77
C SER A 195 34.88 1.74 -8.82
N ALA A 196 34.42 2.96 -8.52
CA ALA A 196 35.04 3.80 -7.49
C ALA A 196 34.87 3.22 -6.08
N ASP A 197 33.91 2.32 -5.87
CA ASP A 197 33.74 1.56 -4.62
C ASP A 197 34.73 0.39 -4.49
N GLY A 198 35.60 0.17 -5.48
CA GLY A 198 36.57 -0.94 -5.53
C GLY A 198 36.03 -2.22 -6.20
N LEU A 199 34.96 -2.10 -6.99
CA LEU A 199 34.37 -3.20 -7.75
C LEU A 199 34.92 -3.26 -9.20
N PRO A 200 34.81 -4.40 -9.90
CA PRO A 200 35.14 -4.49 -11.32
C PRO A 200 34.39 -3.46 -12.17
N SER A 201 35.02 -2.94 -13.22
CA SER A 201 34.47 -1.88 -14.09
C SER A 201 33.10 -2.17 -14.69
N GLU A 202 32.80 -3.45 -14.90
CA GLU A 202 31.56 -3.98 -15.45
C GLU A 202 30.34 -3.64 -14.58
N ILE A 203 30.53 -3.36 -13.28
CA ILE A 203 29.44 -2.92 -12.40
C ILE A 203 28.76 -1.65 -12.91
N ASN A 204 29.51 -0.75 -13.55
CA ASN A 204 29.01 0.53 -14.06
C ASN A 204 27.98 0.35 -15.20
N GLY A 205 27.96 -0.82 -15.84
CA GLY A 205 27.00 -1.17 -16.89
C GLY A 205 25.77 -1.93 -16.39
N VAL A 206 25.69 -2.25 -15.10
CA VAL A 206 24.56 -2.95 -14.47
C VAL A 206 23.64 -1.92 -13.82
N SER A 207 22.32 -2.07 -13.99
CA SER A 207 21.34 -1.15 -13.38
C SER A 207 21.45 -1.18 -11.84
N TRP A 208 21.21 -0.06 -11.18
CA TRP A 208 21.38 0.04 -9.71
C TRP A 208 20.59 -1.03 -8.95
N LYS A 209 19.38 -1.39 -9.42
CA LYS A 209 18.53 -2.40 -8.78
C LYS A 209 19.12 -3.80 -8.97
N ASP A 210 19.55 -4.12 -10.19
CA ASP A 210 20.15 -5.43 -10.48
C ASP A 210 21.48 -5.65 -9.74
N GLN A 211 22.26 -4.59 -9.50
CA GLN A 211 23.50 -4.68 -8.72
C GLN A 211 23.29 -5.25 -7.30
N GLN A 212 22.11 -5.06 -6.71
CA GLN A 212 21.81 -5.54 -5.35
C GLN A 212 21.76 -7.06 -5.27
N ILE A 213 21.40 -7.75 -6.36
CA ILE A 213 21.44 -9.22 -6.46
C ILE A 213 22.86 -9.77 -6.27
N LEU A 214 23.89 -8.99 -6.61
CA LEU A 214 25.29 -9.41 -6.39
C LEU A 214 25.60 -9.60 -4.89
N GLY A 215 24.87 -8.95 -3.99
CA GLY A 215 25.04 -9.07 -2.55
C GLY A 215 24.86 -10.50 -2.01
N PHE A 216 24.15 -11.36 -2.73
CA PHE A 216 23.90 -12.76 -2.31
C PHE A 216 25.04 -13.72 -2.65
N PHE A 217 25.93 -13.38 -3.59
CA PHE A 217 26.96 -14.31 -4.06
C PHE A 217 28.30 -13.67 -4.47
N PHE A 218 28.44 -12.36 -4.42
CA PHE A 218 29.68 -11.65 -4.72
C PHE A 218 30.18 -10.90 -3.48
N ASP A 219 31.09 -11.53 -2.75
CA ASP A 219 31.50 -11.14 -1.39
C ASP A 219 31.93 -9.67 -1.27
N ALA A 220 32.51 -9.07 -2.32
CA ALA A 220 32.88 -7.65 -2.33
C ALA A 220 31.67 -6.71 -2.16
N VAL A 221 30.52 -7.03 -2.77
CA VAL A 221 29.28 -6.26 -2.63
C VAL A 221 28.68 -6.46 -1.23
N THR A 222 28.68 -7.69 -0.71
CA THR A 222 28.26 -7.98 0.67
C THR A 222 29.10 -7.20 1.69
N ASN A 223 30.42 -7.10 1.46
CA ASN A 223 31.33 -6.36 2.34
C ASN A 223 31.07 -4.84 2.29
N LEU A 224 30.76 -4.27 1.12
CA LEU A 224 30.36 -2.86 1.01
C LEU A 224 29.03 -2.56 1.72
N HIS A 225 28.11 -3.53 1.75
CA HIS A 225 26.88 -3.43 2.54
C HIS A 225 27.19 -3.45 4.05
N ARG A 226 28.01 -4.40 4.51
CA ARG A 226 28.48 -4.46 5.91
C ARG A 226 29.23 -3.22 6.37
N GLU A 227 30.04 -2.64 5.49
CA GLU A 227 30.78 -1.40 5.74
C GLU A 227 29.80 -0.23 5.97
N TYR A 228 28.84 -0.05 5.06
CA TYR A 228 27.81 0.99 5.21
C TYR A 228 26.99 0.81 6.49
N ALA A 229 26.53 -0.41 6.77
CA ALA A 229 25.79 -0.72 7.99
C ALA A 229 26.58 -0.38 9.24
N ARG A 230 27.90 -0.65 9.27
CA ARG A 230 28.77 -0.27 10.39
C ARG A 230 28.89 1.24 10.51
N HIS A 231 29.15 1.95 9.42
CA HIS A 231 29.30 3.41 9.44
C HIS A 231 28.02 4.07 9.97
N LEU A 232 26.85 3.67 9.47
CA LEU A 232 25.57 4.26 9.87
C LEU A 232 25.18 3.87 11.30
N LEU A 233 25.22 2.58 11.66
CA LEU A 233 24.67 2.12 12.94
C LEU A 233 25.58 2.41 14.13
N THR A 234 26.89 2.60 13.91
CA THR A 234 27.83 3.01 14.97
C THR A 234 28.02 4.52 15.09
N HIS A 235 27.40 5.29 14.20
CA HIS A 235 27.33 6.75 14.26
C HIS A 235 26.69 7.20 15.57
N TYR A 236 27.24 8.27 16.16
CA TYR A 236 26.74 8.86 17.40
C TYR A 236 25.86 10.06 17.07
N ASN A 237 24.60 10.00 17.47
CA ASN A 237 23.65 11.10 17.33
C ASN A 237 23.81 12.08 18.51
N PRO A 238 24.26 13.33 18.28
CA PRO A 238 24.46 14.31 19.35
C PRO A 238 23.15 14.82 19.96
N TYR A 239 22.01 14.68 19.28
CA TYR A 239 20.70 15.14 19.77
C TYR A 239 20.01 14.12 20.67
N THR A 240 20.24 12.82 20.46
CA THR A 240 19.70 11.76 21.33
C THR A 240 20.71 11.21 22.34
N ASN A 241 21.98 11.58 22.21
CA ASN A 241 23.11 11.13 23.03
C ASN A 241 23.33 9.61 23.03
N SER A 242 23.10 8.96 21.88
CA SER A 242 23.32 7.53 21.71
C SER A 242 23.86 7.22 20.31
N LYS A 243 24.44 6.04 20.16
CA LYS A 243 24.63 5.47 18.82
C LYS A 243 23.31 4.98 18.28
N TYR A 244 23.16 4.91 16.96
CA TYR A 244 21.96 4.33 16.35
C TYR A 244 21.72 2.88 16.79
N ALA A 245 22.78 2.06 16.90
CA ALA A 245 22.69 0.68 17.38
C ALA A 245 22.16 0.53 18.82
N ASP A 246 22.29 1.57 19.64
CA ASP A 246 21.89 1.63 21.05
C ASP A 246 20.62 2.49 21.26
N GLU A 247 20.09 3.14 20.21
CA GLU A 247 18.94 4.04 20.32
C GLU A 247 17.65 3.23 20.45
N THR A 248 16.98 3.37 21.59
CA THR A 248 15.69 2.74 21.91
C THR A 248 14.55 3.13 20.97
N SER A 249 14.61 4.32 20.36
CA SER A 249 13.63 4.80 19.39
C SER A 249 13.82 4.18 18.00
N ILE A 250 15.00 3.65 17.66
CA ILE A 250 15.20 2.87 16.43
C ILE A 250 14.74 1.45 16.74
N ALA A 251 13.49 1.15 16.39
CA ALA A 251 12.85 -0.12 16.68
C ALA A 251 13.24 -1.20 15.66
N ILE A 252 13.35 -0.82 14.38
CA ILE A 252 13.60 -1.74 13.27
C ILE A 252 14.83 -1.30 12.48
N VAL A 253 15.62 -2.27 12.03
CA VAL A 253 16.63 -2.10 10.98
C VAL A 253 16.34 -3.10 9.86
N GLU A 254 16.22 -2.62 8.63
CA GLU A 254 15.98 -3.47 7.47
C GLU A 254 17.26 -3.70 6.66
N ILE A 255 17.52 -4.97 6.32
CA ILE A 255 18.72 -5.35 5.58
C ILE A 255 18.65 -4.86 4.13
N VAL A 256 17.61 -5.21 3.38
CA VAL A 256 17.49 -4.81 1.97
C VAL A 256 16.03 -4.68 1.55
N ASN A 257 15.71 -3.62 0.81
CA ASN A 257 14.37 -3.42 0.28
C ASN A 257 14.11 -4.24 -0.99
N GLU A 258 13.01 -5.00 -0.98
CA GLU A 258 12.42 -5.64 -2.17
C GLU A 258 13.43 -6.34 -3.09
N GLN A 259 14.31 -7.14 -2.49
CA GLN A 259 15.32 -7.89 -3.21
C GLN A 259 15.53 -9.29 -2.63
N GLY A 260 15.58 -10.30 -3.51
CA GLY A 260 15.99 -11.67 -3.19
C GLY A 260 16.63 -12.33 -4.42
N LEU A 261 17.51 -13.30 -4.20
CA LEU A 261 18.25 -13.99 -5.27
C LEU A 261 17.31 -14.83 -6.14
N LEU A 262 16.39 -15.57 -5.52
CA LEU A 262 15.36 -16.35 -6.23
C LEU A 262 14.46 -15.44 -7.06
N GLN A 263 14.01 -14.31 -6.50
CA GLN A 263 13.22 -13.32 -7.23
C GLN A 263 14.00 -12.73 -8.41
N GLY A 264 15.27 -12.36 -8.24
CA GLY A 264 16.11 -11.83 -9.30
C GLY A 264 16.38 -12.84 -10.42
N TRP A 265 16.60 -14.10 -10.08
CA TRP A 265 16.74 -15.18 -11.05
C TRP A 265 15.44 -15.40 -11.84
N LEU A 266 14.29 -15.46 -11.17
CA LEU A 266 12.97 -15.55 -11.83
C LEU A 266 12.68 -14.34 -12.73
N GLY A 267 13.25 -13.18 -12.40
CA GLY A 267 13.21 -11.95 -13.18
C GLY A 267 14.25 -11.86 -14.30
N ARG A 268 15.04 -12.92 -14.54
CA ARG A 268 16.13 -13.00 -15.55
C ARG A 268 17.29 -12.01 -15.32
N VAL A 269 17.44 -11.46 -14.12
CA VAL A 269 18.54 -10.53 -13.81
C VAL A 269 19.89 -11.23 -13.96
N ILE A 270 20.01 -12.47 -13.46
CA ILE A 270 21.25 -13.26 -13.52
C ILE A 270 21.65 -13.58 -14.96
N ASP A 271 20.68 -13.83 -15.85
CA ASP A 271 20.92 -14.14 -17.27
C ASP A 271 21.65 -12.99 -17.97
N GLY A 272 21.34 -11.74 -17.58
CA GLY A 272 21.91 -10.52 -18.15
C GLY A 272 23.26 -10.08 -17.56
N PHE A 273 23.77 -10.74 -16.51
CA PHE A 273 24.97 -10.27 -15.84
C PHE A 273 26.26 -10.40 -16.68
N PRO A 274 27.19 -9.44 -16.54
CA PRO A 274 28.55 -9.57 -17.04
C PRO A 274 29.23 -10.88 -16.61
N ALA A 275 30.09 -11.42 -17.48
CA ALA A 275 30.73 -12.73 -17.30
C ALA A 275 31.51 -12.85 -15.98
N VAL A 276 32.13 -11.76 -15.51
CA VAL A 276 32.87 -11.71 -14.25
C VAL A 276 31.99 -12.08 -13.05
N PHE A 277 30.73 -11.61 -13.01
CA PHE A 277 29.81 -11.90 -11.92
C PHE A 277 29.19 -13.29 -12.05
N ARG A 278 28.82 -13.70 -13.28
CA ARG A 278 28.30 -15.06 -13.53
C ARG A 278 29.31 -16.14 -13.19
N LYS A 279 30.61 -15.88 -13.42
CA LYS A 279 31.70 -16.78 -13.03
C LYS A 279 31.70 -17.05 -11.52
N SER A 280 31.55 -16.03 -10.68
CA SER A 280 31.49 -16.18 -9.21
C SER A 280 30.33 -17.07 -8.77
N LEU A 281 29.14 -16.90 -9.36
CA LEU A 281 27.99 -17.76 -9.07
C LEU A 281 28.23 -19.20 -9.55
N ARG A 282 28.82 -19.37 -10.73
CA ARG A 282 29.17 -20.69 -11.29
C ARG A 282 30.16 -21.47 -10.43
N GLU A 283 31.17 -20.80 -9.88
CA GLU A 283 32.13 -21.44 -8.96
C GLU A 283 31.42 -21.96 -7.70
N LYS A 284 30.52 -21.17 -7.10
CA LYS A 284 29.72 -21.61 -5.95
C LYS A 284 28.74 -22.74 -6.31
N TRP A 285 28.17 -22.72 -7.51
CA TRP A 285 27.29 -23.78 -8.01
C TRP A 285 28.01 -25.13 -8.14
N ASN A 286 29.21 -25.13 -8.75
CA ASN A 286 30.01 -26.35 -8.88
C ASN A 286 30.46 -26.86 -7.51
N ALA A 287 30.83 -25.97 -6.58
CA ALA A 287 31.17 -26.35 -5.22
C ALA A 287 29.99 -27.04 -4.50
N PHE A 288 28.78 -26.48 -4.61
CA PHE A 288 27.57 -27.08 -4.05
C PHE A 288 27.30 -28.48 -4.62
N LEU A 289 27.36 -28.64 -5.94
CA LEU A 289 27.15 -29.93 -6.58
C LEU A 289 28.25 -30.94 -6.20
N LEU A 290 29.49 -30.50 -6.06
CA LEU A 290 30.63 -31.35 -5.71
C LEU A 290 30.47 -31.86 -4.27
N GLU A 291 30.06 -31.00 -3.35
CA GLU A 291 29.75 -31.40 -1.97
C GLU A 291 28.59 -32.41 -1.92
N LYS A 292 27.56 -32.22 -2.76
CA LYS A 292 26.36 -33.06 -2.76
C LYS A 292 26.55 -34.43 -3.43
N TYR A 293 27.36 -34.50 -4.49
CA TYR A 293 27.46 -35.69 -5.34
C TYR A 293 28.85 -36.30 -5.46
N ASP A 294 29.91 -35.60 -5.06
CA ASP A 294 31.32 -36.00 -5.14
C ASP A 294 31.88 -36.17 -6.57
N SER A 295 31.10 -36.67 -7.53
CA SER A 295 31.53 -36.91 -8.91
C SER A 295 30.45 -36.63 -9.96
N THR A 296 30.89 -36.39 -11.20
CA THR A 296 30.03 -36.25 -12.39
C THR A 296 29.15 -37.49 -12.59
N GLU A 297 29.67 -38.69 -12.31
CA GLU A 297 28.93 -39.95 -12.46
C GLU A 297 27.74 -40.00 -11.50
N ASN A 298 27.96 -39.67 -10.23
CA ASN A 298 26.90 -39.64 -9.21
C ASN A 298 25.84 -38.59 -9.52
N LEU A 299 26.27 -37.40 -9.97
CA LEU A 299 25.37 -36.33 -10.40
C LEU A 299 24.49 -36.78 -11.57
N GLN A 300 25.07 -37.37 -12.62
CA GLN A 300 24.32 -37.88 -13.77
C GLN A 300 23.29 -38.94 -13.36
N LYS A 301 23.68 -39.84 -12.46
CA LYS A 301 22.79 -40.87 -11.90
C LYS A 301 21.62 -40.25 -11.14
N ALA A 302 21.89 -39.25 -10.30
CA ALA A 302 20.85 -38.56 -9.53
C ALA A 302 19.91 -37.74 -10.42
N TRP A 303 20.42 -37.08 -11.45
CA TRP A 303 19.63 -36.28 -12.38
C TRP A 303 18.90 -37.11 -13.44
N GLY A 304 19.25 -38.39 -13.58
CA GLY A 304 18.61 -39.32 -14.52
C GLY A 304 18.92 -39.03 -15.98
N ARG A 305 20.01 -38.30 -16.28
CA ARG A 305 20.46 -38.00 -17.64
C ARG A 305 21.95 -37.64 -17.69
N VAL A 306 22.52 -37.77 -18.89
CA VAL A 306 23.88 -37.28 -19.18
C VAL A 306 23.89 -35.76 -19.07
N ILE A 307 24.76 -35.22 -18.22
CA ILE A 307 25.10 -33.79 -18.22
C ILE A 307 25.99 -33.54 -19.43
N GLY A 308 25.72 -32.47 -20.19
CA GLY A 308 26.35 -32.19 -21.49
C GLY A 308 27.85 -31.87 -21.39
N GLU A 309 28.29 -30.77 -22.00
CA GLU A 309 29.69 -30.35 -21.86
C GLU A 309 30.00 -29.89 -20.43
N GLY A 310 31.19 -30.23 -19.93
CA GLY A 310 31.66 -29.92 -18.59
C GLY A 310 31.72 -31.13 -17.66
N LYS A 311 32.53 -31.01 -16.61
CA LYS A 311 32.68 -31.98 -15.53
C LYS A 311 32.63 -31.27 -14.19
N LEU A 312 31.97 -31.90 -13.23
CA LEU A 312 31.84 -31.42 -11.87
C LEU A 312 33.20 -31.30 -11.18
N GLU A 313 34.06 -32.29 -11.37
CA GLU A 313 35.41 -32.35 -10.80
C GLU A 313 36.32 -31.24 -11.33
N ASP A 314 36.07 -30.78 -12.57
CA ASP A 314 36.80 -29.69 -13.21
C ASP A 314 36.20 -28.31 -12.87
N GLY A 315 35.05 -28.26 -12.18
CA GLY A 315 34.34 -27.01 -11.84
C GLY A 315 33.79 -26.26 -13.06
N THR A 316 33.46 -26.99 -14.13
CA THR A 316 33.11 -26.41 -15.45
C THR A 316 31.62 -26.46 -15.79
N LEU A 317 30.76 -26.94 -14.88
CA LEU A 317 29.32 -26.96 -15.15
C LEU A 317 28.75 -25.53 -15.14
N GLU A 318 28.01 -25.18 -16.19
CA GLU A 318 27.35 -23.88 -16.29
C GLU A 318 26.15 -23.76 -15.35
N ILE A 319 25.89 -22.53 -14.91
CA ILE A 319 24.65 -22.16 -14.22
C ILE A 319 23.46 -22.23 -15.20
N PHE A 320 22.24 -22.33 -14.68
CA PHE A 320 21.05 -22.36 -15.53
C PHE A 320 20.51 -20.95 -15.78
N THR A 321 20.39 -20.57 -17.05
CA THR A 321 19.48 -19.50 -17.41
C THR A 321 18.03 -19.90 -17.13
N LEU A 322 17.15 -18.92 -16.98
CA LEU A 322 15.72 -19.23 -16.75
C LEU A 322 15.10 -20.02 -17.91
N GLU A 323 15.58 -19.81 -19.13
CA GLU A 323 15.11 -20.55 -20.31
C GLU A 323 15.55 -22.01 -20.26
N GLU A 324 16.84 -22.27 -20.05
CA GLU A 324 17.39 -23.62 -19.98
C GLU A 324 16.79 -24.42 -18.83
N PHE A 325 16.51 -23.76 -17.70
CA PHE A 325 15.88 -24.36 -16.52
C PHE A 325 14.64 -25.17 -16.89
N ASN A 326 13.79 -24.67 -17.79
CA ASN A 326 12.53 -25.33 -18.15
C ASN A 326 12.75 -26.73 -18.75
N SER A 327 13.88 -26.94 -19.44
CA SER A 327 14.27 -28.22 -20.06
C SER A 327 14.98 -29.20 -19.10
N LYS A 328 15.25 -28.79 -17.86
CA LYS A 328 15.99 -29.62 -16.89
C LYS A 328 15.06 -30.66 -16.24
N THR A 329 15.63 -31.79 -15.80
CA THR A 329 14.90 -32.82 -15.03
C THR A 329 14.48 -32.25 -13.68
N LEU A 330 13.46 -32.84 -13.04
CA LEU A 330 12.97 -32.32 -11.75
C LEU A 330 14.07 -32.31 -10.68
N GLY A 331 14.95 -33.33 -10.65
CA GLY A 331 16.11 -33.36 -9.74
C GLY A 331 17.05 -32.17 -9.96
N ALA A 332 17.44 -31.91 -11.21
CA ALA A 332 18.27 -30.76 -11.54
C ALA A 332 17.60 -29.41 -11.23
N LYS A 333 16.28 -29.31 -11.45
CA LYS A 333 15.50 -28.13 -11.09
C LYS A 333 15.51 -27.90 -9.58
N LYS A 334 15.25 -28.94 -8.78
CA LYS A 334 15.27 -28.86 -7.32
C LYS A 334 16.64 -28.46 -6.79
N ASP A 335 17.72 -29.06 -7.28
CA ASP A 335 19.08 -28.70 -6.87
C ASP A 335 19.44 -27.25 -7.20
N TRP A 336 19.02 -26.75 -8.37
CA TRP A 336 19.22 -25.34 -8.73
C TRP A 336 18.49 -24.40 -7.78
N ILE A 337 17.22 -24.68 -7.47
CA ILE A 337 16.44 -23.87 -6.53
C ILE A 337 17.01 -23.97 -5.11
N GLU A 338 17.37 -25.16 -4.65
CA GLU A 338 18.00 -25.38 -3.34
C GLU A 338 19.31 -24.60 -3.22
N PHE A 339 20.15 -24.61 -4.25
CA PHE A 339 21.40 -23.84 -4.28
C PHE A 339 21.15 -22.33 -4.12
N LEU A 340 20.22 -21.76 -4.91
CA LEU A 340 19.88 -20.34 -4.79
C LEU A 340 19.27 -20.01 -3.42
N TRP A 341 18.40 -20.88 -2.92
CA TRP A 341 17.77 -20.76 -1.60
C TRP A 341 18.82 -20.75 -0.47
N LEU A 342 19.82 -21.64 -0.54
CA LEU A 342 20.90 -21.71 0.46
C LEU A 342 21.81 -20.47 0.43
N LEU A 343 22.13 -19.94 -0.74
CA LEU A 343 22.88 -18.68 -0.86
C LEU A 343 22.11 -17.50 -0.27
N GLU A 344 20.82 -17.42 -0.58
CA GLU A 344 19.95 -16.37 -0.06
C GLU A 344 19.78 -16.45 1.46
N LYS A 345 19.51 -17.65 2.00
CA LYS A 345 19.49 -17.92 3.44
C LYS A 345 20.81 -17.49 4.09
N LYS A 346 21.95 -17.88 3.52
CA LYS A 346 23.26 -17.55 4.04
C LYS A 346 23.46 -16.04 4.14
N TYR A 347 23.10 -15.28 3.10
CA TYR A 347 23.21 -13.83 3.11
C TYR A 347 22.43 -13.19 4.26
N PHE A 348 21.14 -13.54 4.41
CA PHE A 348 20.31 -12.96 5.47
C PHE A 348 20.77 -13.35 6.88
N GLU A 349 21.12 -14.63 7.10
CA GLU A 349 21.62 -15.07 8.41
C GLU A 349 22.99 -14.45 8.75
N ASP A 350 23.87 -14.29 7.76
CA ASP A 350 25.17 -13.67 7.96
C ASP A 350 25.05 -12.18 8.26
N MET A 351 24.18 -11.46 7.53
CA MET A 351 23.87 -10.06 7.83
C MET A 351 23.23 -9.92 9.21
N TYR A 352 22.26 -10.78 9.55
CA TYR A 352 21.64 -10.80 10.88
C TYR A 352 22.68 -11.01 11.99
N ARG A 353 23.57 -12.00 11.86
CA ARG A 353 24.66 -12.24 12.83
C ARG A 353 25.61 -11.05 12.90
N TYR A 354 26.01 -10.48 11.76
CA TYR A 354 26.86 -9.30 11.71
C TYR A 354 26.25 -8.12 12.49
N LEU A 355 24.97 -7.81 12.25
CA LEU A 355 24.25 -6.74 12.94
C LEU A 355 24.12 -7.02 14.45
N LYS A 356 23.67 -8.22 14.84
CA LYS A 356 23.39 -8.55 16.25
C LYS A 356 24.64 -8.84 17.09
N GLN A 357 25.68 -9.44 16.52
CA GLN A 357 26.84 -9.94 17.27
C GLN A 357 28.06 -9.02 17.14
N GLU A 358 28.35 -8.51 15.94
CA GLU A 358 29.52 -7.65 15.71
C GLU A 358 29.23 -6.17 15.96
N ILE A 359 28.15 -5.64 15.38
CA ILE A 359 27.71 -4.25 15.62
C ILE A 359 26.99 -4.13 16.96
N ARG A 360 26.30 -5.20 17.39
CA ARG A 360 25.51 -5.29 18.64
C ARG A 360 24.22 -4.46 18.62
N VAL A 361 23.61 -4.33 17.44
CA VAL A 361 22.30 -3.68 17.25
C VAL A 361 21.27 -4.31 18.17
N LYS A 362 20.51 -3.46 18.88
CA LYS A 362 19.42 -3.86 19.76
C LYS A 362 18.05 -3.88 19.09
N SER A 363 17.86 -3.07 18.06
CA SER A 363 16.68 -3.02 17.18
C SER A 363 16.37 -4.39 16.58
N LEU A 364 15.09 -4.65 16.30
CA LEU A 364 14.64 -5.83 15.57
C LEU A 364 15.08 -5.74 14.11
N ILE A 365 15.27 -6.89 13.46
CA ILE A 365 15.76 -6.96 12.08
C ILE A 365 14.70 -7.55 11.15
N ILE A 366 14.40 -6.82 10.08
CA ILE A 366 13.70 -7.31 8.88
C ILE A 366 14.74 -7.60 7.80
N GLY A 367 14.53 -8.66 7.03
CA GLY A 367 15.41 -9.02 5.91
C GLY A 367 15.03 -8.29 4.64
N THR A 368 13.91 -8.72 4.05
CA THR A 368 13.23 -8.18 2.86
C THR A 368 11.78 -8.67 2.88
N VAL A 369 10.97 -8.19 1.94
CA VAL A 369 9.57 -8.62 1.76
C VAL A 369 9.45 -10.08 1.30
N THR A 370 8.42 -10.79 1.78
CA THR A 370 8.15 -12.21 1.45
C THR A 370 7.73 -12.47 -0.01
N SER A 371 7.45 -11.43 -0.80
CA SER A 371 7.27 -11.54 -2.26
C SER A 371 8.60 -11.57 -3.03
N CYS A 372 9.71 -11.20 -2.39
CA CYS A 372 11.06 -11.17 -2.96
C CYS A 372 12.00 -12.25 -2.39
N SER A 373 11.81 -12.64 -1.13
CA SER A 373 12.46 -13.80 -0.51
C SER A 373 11.41 -14.75 0.04
N THR A 374 11.74 -16.03 0.15
CA THR A 374 10.76 -17.00 0.65
C THR A 374 10.42 -16.82 2.13
N VAL A 375 9.21 -17.25 2.51
CA VAL A 375 8.69 -17.17 3.88
C VAL A 375 9.58 -17.93 4.85
N ASN A 376 10.06 -19.12 4.48
CA ASN A 376 10.95 -19.90 5.35
C ASN A 376 12.26 -19.15 5.63
N ILE A 377 12.85 -18.46 4.65
CA ILE A 377 14.07 -17.66 4.88
C ILE A 377 13.78 -16.46 5.79
N GLN A 378 12.72 -15.68 5.49
CA GLN A 378 12.41 -14.47 6.25
C GLN A 378 11.99 -14.77 7.69
N SER A 379 11.36 -15.94 7.94
CA SER A 379 11.00 -16.39 9.29
C SER A 379 12.20 -16.58 10.24
N ARG A 380 13.43 -16.64 9.71
CA ARG A 380 14.66 -16.81 10.50
C ARG A 380 15.13 -15.51 11.16
N LEU A 381 14.57 -14.37 10.78
CA LEU A 381 14.87 -13.05 11.33
C LEU A 381 13.84 -12.66 12.40
N ASP A 382 13.87 -11.42 12.89
CA ASP A 382 13.02 -11.03 14.03
C ASP A 382 11.57 -10.79 13.60
N VAL A 383 11.36 -10.17 12.43
CA VAL A 383 10.05 -9.71 11.93
C VAL A 383 9.88 -10.13 10.46
N VAL A 384 8.66 -10.51 10.08
CA VAL A 384 8.31 -10.89 8.70
C VAL A 384 7.49 -9.77 8.07
N ASP A 385 7.90 -9.35 6.87
CA ASP A 385 7.32 -8.21 6.18
C ASP A 385 6.68 -8.55 4.82
N THR A 386 5.70 -7.75 4.44
CA THR A 386 4.88 -7.87 3.22
C THR A 386 4.59 -6.50 2.65
N HIS A 387 4.59 -6.37 1.33
CA HIS A 387 4.20 -5.15 0.64
C HIS A 387 3.06 -5.47 -0.31
N ASP A 388 2.14 -4.53 -0.49
CA ASP A 388 1.13 -4.66 -1.54
C ASP A 388 0.57 -3.29 -1.94
N TYR A 389 0.09 -3.18 -3.17
CA TYR A 389 -0.52 -1.97 -3.68
C TYR A 389 -1.81 -2.35 -4.41
N TRP A 390 -2.91 -1.70 -4.02
CA TRP A 390 -4.13 -1.82 -4.80
C TRP A 390 -3.96 -1.04 -6.11
N HIS A 391 -3.50 -1.75 -7.13
CA HIS A 391 -3.12 -1.23 -8.45
C HIS A 391 -1.91 -0.28 -8.42
N HIS A 392 -0.72 -0.85 -8.21
CA HIS A 392 0.56 -0.17 -8.43
C HIS A 392 0.60 0.52 -9.82
N PRO A 393 1.21 1.72 -9.97
CA PRO A 393 1.36 2.36 -11.28
C PRO A 393 2.15 1.48 -12.25
N GLU A 394 1.66 1.37 -13.48
CA GLU A 394 2.32 0.65 -14.56
C GLU A 394 2.88 1.62 -15.61
N PHE A 395 4.09 1.34 -16.09
CA PHE A 395 4.85 2.19 -16.99
C PHE A 395 5.13 1.45 -18.31
N PRO A 396 4.22 1.49 -19.31
CA PRO A 396 4.33 0.68 -20.52
C PRO A 396 5.49 1.06 -21.46
N GLY A 397 6.12 2.21 -21.26
CA GLY A 397 7.27 2.69 -22.06
C GLY A 397 8.59 2.47 -21.34
N ALA A 398 8.93 3.38 -20.43
CA ALA A 398 10.14 3.34 -19.62
C ALA A 398 9.76 3.31 -18.13
N SER A 399 10.54 2.61 -17.30
CA SER A 399 10.33 2.58 -15.85
C SER A 399 10.28 3.98 -15.28
N TRP A 400 9.26 4.26 -14.46
CA TRP A 400 9.06 5.55 -13.78
C TRP A 400 8.88 6.74 -14.74
N ASP A 401 8.43 6.52 -15.97
CA ASP A 401 8.08 7.59 -16.90
C ASP A 401 6.97 8.50 -16.31
N PRO A 402 7.21 9.81 -16.15
CA PRO A 402 6.26 10.73 -15.52
C PRO A 402 5.05 11.07 -16.40
N GLU A 403 5.05 10.67 -17.67
CA GLU A 403 3.99 10.95 -18.65
C GLU A 403 3.29 9.68 -19.12
N ASN A 404 4.05 8.62 -19.42
CA ASN A 404 3.52 7.36 -19.93
C ASN A 404 3.36 6.32 -18.81
N TRP A 405 2.32 6.52 -18.00
CA TRP A 405 1.95 5.64 -16.90
C TRP A 405 0.44 5.57 -16.72
N TYR A 406 -0.05 4.54 -16.03
CA TYR A 406 -1.45 4.43 -15.63
C TYR A 406 -1.61 3.65 -14.32
N VAL A 407 -2.77 3.80 -13.69
CA VAL A 407 -3.29 2.89 -12.64
C VAL A 407 -4.60 2.28 -13.12
N ILE A 408 -5.05 1.21 -12.48
CA ILE A 408 -6.39 0.65 -12.73
C ILE A 408 -7.40 1.32 -11.78
N ASN A 409 -8.45 1.92 -12.35
CA ASN A 409 -9.51 2.58 -11.60
C ASN A 409 -10.56 1.58 -11.12
N GLU A 410 -10.29 0.89 -10.03
CA GLU A 410 -11.19 -0.09 -9.47
C GLU A 410 -11.28 0.10 -7.95
N PRO A 411 -12.47 0.05 -7.34
CA PRO A 411 -12.62 0.06 -5.89
C PRO A 411 -12.35 -1.34 -5.36
N MET A 412 -11.40 -1.49 -4.44
CA MET A 412 -11.05 -2.76 -3.82
C MET A 412 -12.24 -3.39 -3.15
N VAL A 413 -13.17 -2.61 -2.56
CA VAL A 413 -14.41 -3.11 -1.94
C VAL A 413 -15.26 -4.00 -2.85
N ASN A 414 -15.09 -3.96 -4.18
CA ASN A 414 -15.79 -4.87 -5.11
C ASN A 414 -15.08 -6.22 -5.32
N TYR A 415 -13.89 -6.41 -4.74
CA TYR A 415 -12.99 -7.51 -5.08
C TYR A 415 -12.36 -8.19 -3.84
N PRO A 416 -13.15 -8.65 -2.85
CA PRO A 416 -12.65 -9.23 -1.60
C PRO A 416 -11.55 -10.29 -1.79
N GLU A 417 -11.81 -11.31 -2.62
CA GLU A 417 -10.87 -12.42 -2.84
C GLU A 417 -9.72 -12.05 -3.79
N ARG A 418 -9.85 -11.00 -4.60
CA ARG A 418 -8.79 -10.52 -5.51
C ARG A 418 -8.05 -9.29 -4.98
N GLY A 419 -8.42 -8.84 -3.79
CA GLY A 419 -7.85 -7.69 -3.10
C GLY A 419 -6.52 -8.02 -2.47
N THR A 420 -5.89 -6.97 -1.95
CA THR A 420 -4.57 -7.03 -1.30
C THR A 420 -4.59 -7.75 0.06
N ILE A 421 -5.73 -7.78 0.75
CA ILE A 421 -5.84 -8.36 2.09
C ILE A 421 -5.48 -9.87 2.09
N PRO A 422 -6.08 -10.73 1.24
CA PRO A 422 -5.63 -12.11 1.12
C PRO A 422 -4.15 -12.24 0.73
N ASP A 423 -3.65 -11.42 -0.20
CA ASP A 423 -2.25 -11.47 -0.62
C ASP A 423 -1.29 -11.25 0.55
N ILE A 424 -1.56 -10.26 1.39
CA ILE A 424 -0.76 -9.98 2.59
C ILE A 424 -0.91 -11.11 3.61
N ALA A 425 -2.14 -11.44 3.98
CA ALA A 425 -2.41 -12.35 5.09
C ALA A 425 -1.87 -13.77 4.85
N LEU A 426 -1.88 -14.25 3.60
CA LEU A 426 -1.40 -15.58 3.22
C LEU A 426 0.13 -15.74 3.34
N ARG A 427 0.86 -14.68 3.68
CA ARG A 427 2.32 -14.68 3.87
C ARG A 427 2.74 -14.49 5.34
N ARG A 428 1.77 -14.26 6.23
CA ARG A 428 2.02 -14.15 7.68
C ARG A 428 2.60 -15.46 8.23
N VAL A 429 3.58 -15.37 9.12
CA VAL A 429 4.19 -16.52 9.79
C VAL A 429 3.69 -16.62 11.24
N TYR A 430 3.30 -17.82 11.66
CA TYR A 430 2.88 -18.04 13.04
C TYR A 430 4.06 -17.88 14.02
N GLY A 431 3.83 -17.19 15.14
CA GLY A 431 4.86 -16.92 16.15
C GLY A 431 5.87 -15.85 15.77
N LYS A 432 5.60 -15.05 14.73
CA LYS A 432 6.44 -13.92 14.31
C LYS A 432 5.60 -12.64 14.18
N PRO A 433 6.16 -11.48 14.53
CA PRO A 433 5.53 -10.21 14.24
C PRO A 433 5.36 -10.03 12.74
N HIS A 434 4.22 -9.48 12.34
CA HIS A 434 3.91 -9.26 10.93
C HIS A 434 3.77 -7.78 10.61
N PHE A 435 4.54 -7.32 9.64
CA PHE A 435 4.54 -5.94 9.18
C PHE A 435 4.05 -5.86 7.73
N VAL A 436 3.44 -4.72 7.43
CA VAL A 436 3.20 -4.23 6.08
C VAL A 436 3.90 -2.88 5.94
N THR A 437 5.20 -2.88 5.65
CA THR A 437 5.99 -1.62 5.62
C THR A 437 5.78 -0.77 4.36
N GLU A 438 5.09 -1.28 3.34
CA GLU A 438 4.66 -0.51 2.17
C GLU A 438 3.25 -0.90 1.70
N TYR A 439 2.33 0.07 1.72
CA TYR A 439 0.98 -0.07 1.18
C TYR A 439 0.42 1.23 0.62
N ASN A 440 -0.28 1.19 -0.53
CA ASN A 440 -1.07 2.33 -1.01
C ASN A 440 -2.16 1.93 -2.03
N HIS A 441 -3.16 2.80 -2.20
CA HIS A 441 -4.03 2.85 -3.38
C HIS A 441 -3.64 4.10 -4.19
N PRO A 442 -2.85 3.96 -5.27
CA PRO A 442 -2.20 5.11 -5.87
C PRO A 442 -3.17 6.06 -6.60
N ALA A 443 -2.93 7.38 -6.45
CA ALA A 443 -3.63 8.39 -7.24
C ALA A 443 -3.29 8.23 -8.75
N PRO A 444 -4.24 8.47 -9.68
CA PRO A 444 -5.55 9.06 -9.47
C PRO A 444 -6.68 8.02 -9.34
N ASN A 445 -6.46 6.87 -8.71
CA ASN A 445 -7.56 5.94 -8.40
C ASN A 445 -8.68 6.72 -7.67
N MET A 446 -9.88 6.72 -8.23
CA MET A 446 -10.99 7.54 -7.74
C MET A 446 -11.55 7.05 -6.40
N TYR A 447 -11.15 5.85 -5.97
CA TYR A 447 -11.65 5.16 -4.78
C TYR A 447 -10.59 5.06 -3.67
N ASP A 448 -9.52 5.86 -3.73
CA ASP A 448 -8.36 5.73 -2.85
C ASP A 448 -8.61 6.13 -1.37
N ALA A 449 -9.76 6.73 -1.04
CA ALA A 449 -10.14 6.99 0.36
C ALA A 449 -10.31 5.72 1.21
N GLU A 450 -10.47 4.55 0.59
CA GLU A 450 -10.60 3.28 1.32
C GLU A 450 -9.26 2.72 1.83
N THR A 451 -8.12 3.25 1.35
CA THR A 451 -6.75 2.73 1.61
C THR A 451 -6.49 2.40 3.09
N ALA A 452 -6.49 3.43 3.95
CA ALA A 452 -6.06 3.29 5.34
C ALA A 452 -7.08 2.50 6.17
N LEU A 453 -8.36 2.66 5.86
CA LEU A 453 -9.45 2.05 6.63
C LEU A 453 -9.52 0.54 6.39
N ILE A 454 -9.43 0.08 5.14
CA ILE A 454 -9.46 -1.36 4.86
C ILE A 454 -8.20 -2.04 5.42
N LEU A 455 -7.04 -1.43 5.23
CA LEU A 455 -5.79 -1.95 5.77
C LEU A 455 -5.85 -2.06 7.30
N ALA A 456 -6.27 -1.00 8.01
CA ALA A 456 -6.34 -1.01 9.47
C ALA A 456 -7.38 -2.00 10.01
N ALA A 457 -8.55 -2.10 9.37
CA ALA A 457 -9.59 -3.03 9.78
C ALA A 457 -9.12 -4.48 9.72
N TYR A 458 -8.49 -4.86 8.61
CA TYR A 458 -8.00 -6.23 8.43
C TYR A 458 -6.68 -6.49 9.16
N ALA A 459 -5.80 -5.50 9.32
CA ALA A 459 -4.62 -5.65 10.17
C ALA A 459 -5.00 -5.88 11.64
N ALA A 460 -6.05 -5.23 12.13
CA ALA A 460 -6.58 -5.48 13.47
C ALA A 460 -7.20 -6.87 13.58
N LEU A 461 -8.03 -7.26 12.61
CA LEU A 461 -8.69 -8.56 12.55
C LEU A 461 -7.69 -9.73 12.44
N GLN A 462 -6.64 -9.55 11.63
CA GLN A 462 -5.56 -10.53 11.44
C GLN A 462 -4.52 -10.52 12.57
N ASP A 463 -4.59 -9.52 13.44
CA ASP A 463 -3.68 -9.25 14.55
C ASP A 463 -2.22 -9.00 14.12
N TRP A 464 -2.01 -8.14 13.14
CA TRP A 464 -0.70 -7.69 12.70
C TRP A 464 -0.07 -6.68 13.68
N ASP A 465 1.23 -6.43 13.52
CA ASP A 465 2.04 -5.62 14.44
C ASP A 465 2.44 -4.26 13.85
N GLY A 466 2.45 -4.11 12.52
CA GLY A 466 2.75 -2.82 11.87
C GLY A 466 2.15 -2.66 10.48
N ILE A 467 1.63 -1.48 10.16
CA ILE A 467 1.11 -1.10 8.82
C ILE A 467 1.58 0.31 8.43
N PHE A 468 2.01 0.48 7.18
CA PHE A 468 2.65 1.70 6.72
C PHE A 468 2.11 2.15 5.37
N LEU A 469 1.83 3.45 5.24
CA LEU A 469 1.53 4.03 3.93
C LEU A 469 2.81 4.43 3.18
N PHE A 470 2.90 4.03 1.91
CA PHE A 470 3.98 4.43 1.01
C PHE A 470 3.45 5.44 -0.03
N ASP A 471 3.81 6.72 -0.02
CA ASP A 471 4.78 7.39 0.85
C ASP A 471 4.25 8.72 1.39
N TYR A 472 4.89 9.23 2.44
CA TYR A 472 4.41 10.43 3.12
C TYR A 472 4.44 11.64 2.20
N GLY A 473 5.52 11.84 1.44
CA GLY A 473 5.60 12.94 0.49
C GLY A 473 7.02 13.47 0.26
N SER A 474 7.13 14.53 -0.55
CA SER A 474 8.41 15.09 -1.01
C SER A 474 8.81 16.38 -0.29
N ALA A 475 10.08 16.47 0.10
CA ALA A 475 10.69 17.65 0.73
C ALA A 475 10.74 18.90 -0.15
N ASN A 476 10.53 18.77 -1.46
CA ASN A 476 10.68 19.90 -2.37
C ASN A 476 9.58 20.96 -2.21
N ASN A 477 8.42 20.61 -1.61
CA ASN A 477 7.32 21.55 -1.39
C ASN A 477 6.29 21.03 -0.38
N TRP A 478 6.58 21.08 0.92
CA TRP A 478 5.65 20.62 1.97
C TRP A 478 4.31 21.36 1.98
N ASN A 479 4.25 22.64 1.60
CA ASN A 479 3.01 23.43 1.56
C ASN A 479 2.34 23.43 0.17
N SER A 480 2.39 22.32 -0.57
CA SER A 480 1.83 22.27 -1.93
C SER A 480 0.31 22.44 -1.95
N ARG A 481 -0.39 22.01 -0.90
CA ARG A 481 -1.86 21.98 -0.79
C ARG A 481 -2.54 21.21 -1.93
N MET A 482 -1.80 20.29 -2.56
CA MET A 482 -2.24 19.46 -3.67
C MET A 482 -1.53 18.10 -3.63
N ILE A 483 -2.17 17.07 -4.17
CA ILE A 483 -1.58 15.74 -4.40
C ILE A 483 -0.53 15.87 -5.52
N ARG A 484 0.73 15.53 -5.24
CA ARG A 484 1.85 15.76 -6.18
C ARG A 484 2.21 14.54 -7.01
N GLY A 485 1.88 13.35 -6.53
CA GLY A 485 2.28 12.09 -7.12
C GLY A 485 1.34 10.95 -6.74
N TYR A 486 1.56 9.79 -7.35
CA TYR A 486 0.72 8.60 -7.20
C TYR A 486 0.63 8.12 -5.75
N PHE A 487 1.73 8.25 -5.00
CA PHE A 487 1.85 7.70 -3.65
C PHE A 487 1.66 8.73 -2.53
N ASP A 488 1.58 10.03 -2.87
CA ASP A 488 1.62 11.17 -1.92
C ASP A 488 0.51 11.08 -0.85
N VAL A 489 0.88 11.11 0.43
CA VAL A 489 -0.06 11.04 1.57
C VAL A 489 -0.21 12.38 2.30
N ASP A 490 0.86 13.09 2.61
CA ASP A 490 0.93 14.28 3.48
C ASP A 490 -0.04 15.41 3.08
N GLN A 491 -0.23 15.57 1.77
CA GLN A 491 -1.09 16.57 1.13
C GLN A 491 -2.37 15.97 0.55
N HIS A 492 -2.59 14.66 0.72
CA HIS A 492 -3.86 14.01 0.41
C HIS A 492 -4.79 14.08 1.63
N PRO A 493 -5.78 15.00 1.67
CA PRO A 493 -6.54 15.30 2.88
C PRO A 493 -7.30 14.10 3.43
N VAL A 494 -7.90 13.27 2.56
CA VAL A 494 -8.68 12.11 3.00
C VAL A 494 -7.80 10.98 3.54
N LYS A 495 -6.67 10.66 2.88
CA LYS A 495 -5.71 9.66 3.38
C LYS A 495 -5.19 10.06 4.76
N MET A 496 -4.76 11.32 4.95
CA MET A 496 -4.34 11.82 6.26
C MET A 496 -5.46 11.80 7.32
N ALA A 497 -6.66 12.28 6.99
CA ALA A 497 -7.77 12.30 7.95
C ALA A 497 -8.22 10.89 8.37
N THR A 498 -8.16 9.92 7.46
CA THR A 498 -8.51 8.52 7.74
C THR A 498 -7.46 7.76 8.55
N LEU A 499 -6.25 8.32 8.74
CA LEU A 499 -5.28 7.75 9.69
C LEU A 499 -5.78 7.81 11.14
N ILE A 500 -6.62 8.78 11.49
CA ILE A 500 -7.20 8.89 12.84
C ILE A 500 -8.11 7.69 13.16
N PRO A 501 -9.18 7.40 12.38
CA PRO A 501 -9.98 6.20 12.60
C PRO A 501 -9.18 4.90 12.37
N ALA A 502 -8.18 4.89 11.49
CA ALA A 502 -7.27 3.75 11.36
C ALA A 502 -6.49 3.47 12.65
N TYR A 503 -5.98 4.51 13.33
CA TYR A 503 -5.33 4.40 14.64
C TYR A 503 -6.29 3.81 15.68
N MET A 504 -7.55 4.27 15.72
CA MET A 504 -8.56 3.77 16.66
C MET A 504 -8.85 2.28 16.43
N MET A 505 -9.06 1.89 15.18
CA MET A 505 -9.33 0.49 14.81
C MET A 505 -8.16 -0.44 15.13
N PHE A 506 -6.94 -0.03 14.76
CA PHE A 506 -5.76 -0.90 14.78
C PHE A 506 -4.89 -0.74 16.02
N VAL A 507 -4.39 0.47 16.31
CA VAL A 507 -3.41 0.72 17.37
C VAL A 507 -4.08 0.76 18.74
N ARG A 508 -5.20 1.49 18.86
CA ARG A 508 -6.02 1.48 20.09
C ARG A 508 -6.70 0.12 20.30
N GLY A 509 -6.92 -0.63 19.22
CA GLY A 509 -7.44 -1.99 19.26
C GLY A 509 -8.95 -2.08 19.37
N ASP A 510 -9.68 -1.15 18.75
CA ASP A 510 -11.15 -1.17 18.80
C ASP A 510 -11.75 -2.34 18.02
N ILE A 511 -11.04 -2.89 17.02
CA ILE A 511 -11.35 -4.18 16.39
C ILE A 511 -10.53 -5.26 17.09
N ASN A 512 -11.22 -6.27 17.59
CA ASN A 512 -10.59 -7.45 18.16
C ASN A 512 -10.07 -8.36 17.04
N PRO A 513 -8.95 -9.07 17.28
CA PRO A 513 -8.55 -10.19 16.44
C PRO A 513 -9.71 -11.17 16.17
N ALA A 514 -9.74 -11.79 15.00
CA ALA A 514 -10.67 -12.88 14.72
C ALA A 514 -10.43 -14.04 15.70
N ASN A 515 -11.50 -14.69 16.13
CA ASN A 515 -11.46 -15.75 17.13
C ASN A 515 -10.63 -16.94 16.65
N ASN A 516 -10.93 -17.42 15.45
CA ASN A 516 -10.27 -18.56 14.84
C ASN A 516 -8.92 -18.15 14.25
N LEU A 517 -7.96 -19.06 14.39
CA LEU A 517 -6.70 -19.05 13.67
C LEU A 517 -6.67 -20.27 12.75
N VAL A 518 -6.47 -20.04 11.46
CA VAL A 518 -6.26 -21.08 10.46
C VAL A 518 -4.79 -21.14 10.11
N THR A 519 -4.20 -22.34 10.13
CA THR A 519 -2.78 -22.50 9.80
C THR A 519 -2.54 -23.56 8.75
N ALA A 520 -1.51 -23.35 7.93
CA ALA A 520 -1.02 -24.33 6.97
C ALA A 520 0.49 -24.49 7.08
N LEU A 521 0.99 -25.73 6.98
CA LEU A 521 2.42 -26.02 7.00
C LEU A 521 3.03 -25.72 5.63
N LEU A 522 4.03 -24.85 5.59
CA LEU A 522 4.91 -24.62 4.46
C LEU A 522 6.33 -25.07 4.83
N ASN A 523 6.64 -26.33 4.55
CA ASN A 523 7.99 -26.87 4.74
C ASN A 523 8.95 -26.46 3.61
N ILE A 524 10.25 -26.59 3.85
CA ILE A 524 11.28 -26.12 2.91
C ILE A 524 11.25 -26.93 1.61
N ASP A 525 11.09 -28.25 1.69
CA ASP A 525 11.02 -29.12 0.50
C ASP A 525 9.82 -28.80 -0.41
N GLY A 526 8.67 -28.48 0.18
CA GLY A 526 7.46 -28.06 -0.51
C GLY A 526 7.64 -26.70 -1.17
N GLU A 527 8.24 -25.74 -0.45
CA GLU A 527 8.59 -24.43 -0.98
C GLU A 527 9.53 -24.52 -2.19
N ILE A 528 10.63 -25.29 -2.08
CA ILE A 528 11.56 -25.56 -3.19
C ILE A 528 10.83 -26.27 -4.34
N GLY A 529 9.98 -27.24 -4.04
CA GLY A 529 9.20 -27.98 -5.04
C GLY A 529 8.29 -27.08 -5.86
N VAL A 530 7.52 -26.20 -5.22
CA VAL A 530 6.63 -25.24 -5.87
C VAL A 530 7.39 -24.33 -6.84
N ILE A 531 8.54 -23.80 -6.41
CA ILE A 531 9.39 -22.94 -7.24
C ILE A 531 9.99 -23.74 -8.39
N ALA A 532 10.47 -24.96 -8.13
CA ALA A 532 11.05 -25.84 -9.14
C ALA A 532 10.05 -26.24 -10.23
N GLU A 533 8.77 -26.35 -9.87
CA GLU A 533 7.64 -26.59 -10.77
C GLU A 533 7.18 -25.36 -11.55
N ARG A 534 7.82 -24.20 -11.35
CA ARG A 534 7.47 -22.91 -12.01
C ARG A 534 6.04 -22.46 -11.71
N ARG A 535 5.57 -22.73 -10.48
CA ARG A 535 4.29 -22.21 -9.98
C ARG A 535 4.39 -20.81 -9.36
N THR A 536 5.59 -20.22 -9.34
CA THR A 536 5.88 -18.86 -8.88
C THR A 536 6.56 -18.03 -9.97
N TRP A 537 6.60 -16.71 -9.78
CA TRP A 537 7.33 -15.78 -10.63
C TRP A 537 7.96 -14.66 -9.78
N ALA A 538 8.80 -13.84 -10.39
CA ALA A 538 9.36 -12.68 -9.71
C ALA A 538 8.23 -11.83 -9.12
N TRP A 539 8.35 -11.41 -7.86
CA TRP A 539 7.32 -10.67 -7.10
C TRP A 539 6.09 -11.47 -6.64
N ARG A 540 6.05 -12.79 -6.90
CA ARG A 540 5.05 -13.69 -6.31
C ARG A 540 5.66 -15.07 -6.04
N LEU A 541 6.35 -15.15 -4.91
CA LEU A 541 6.89 -16.39 -4.35
C LEU A 541 5.80 -17.19 -3.61
N VAL A 542 6.21 -18.26 -2.94
CA VAL A 542 5.31 -19.22 -2.29
C VAL A 542 4.60 -18.56 -1.10
N ASP A 543 3.30 -18.84 -0.97
CA ASP A 543 2.39 -18.33 0.04
C ASP A 543 1.34 -19.39 0.42
N GLY A 544 0.36 -19.03 1.25
CA GLY A 544 -0.70 -19.92 1.73
C GLY A 544 -1.56 -20.58 0.65
N GLU A 545 -1.73 -19.99 -0.54
CA GLU A 545 -2.52 -20.62 -1.61
C GLU A 545 -1.86 -21.94 -2.04
N HIS A 546 -0.53 -21.96 -2.07
CA HIS A 546 0.26 -23.11 -2.52
C HIS A 546 0.17 -24.31 -1.56
N VAL A 547 -0.29 -24.08 -0.33
CA VAL A 547 -0.51 -25.09 0.72
C VAL A 547 -1.97 -25.21 1.13
N GLY A 548 -2.89 -24.74 0.26
CA GLY A 548 -4.32 -25.01 0.34
C GLY A 548 -5.15 -24.04 1.18
N VAL A 549 -4.61 -22.87 1.55
CA VAL A 549 -5.40 -21.81 2.19
C VAL A 549 -6.16 -21.04 1.12
N GLU A 550 -7.50 -21.06 1.17
CA GLU A 550 -8.33 -20.29 0.24
C GLU A 550 -8.26 -18.79 0.54
N ARG A 551 -8.28 -17.96 -0.52
CA ARG A 551 -8.20 -16.49 -0.42
C ARG A 551 -9.39 -15.85 0.30
N SER A 552 -10.48 -16.57 0.50
CA SER A 552 -11.65 -16.12 1.27
C SER A 552 -11.46 -16.27 2.79
N ILE A 553 -10.62 -17.19 3.25
CA ILE A 553 -10.39 -17.46 4.69
C ILE A 553 -9.85 -16.24 5.45
N PRO A 554 -8.84 -15.49 4.95
CA PRO A 554 -8.33 -14.29 5.62
C PRO A 554 -9.35 -13.16 5.77
N LEU A 555 -10.48 -13.24 5.05
CA LEU A 555 -11.53 -12.24 5.16
C LEU A 555 -12.41 -12.44 6.40
N VAL A 556 -12.34 -13.61 7.04
CA VAL A 556 -13.20 -13.97 8.18
C VAL A 556 -12.45 -14.46 9.42
N SER A 557 -11.28 -15.09 9.24
CA SER A 557 -10.47 -15.70 10.30
C SER A 557 -9.03 -15.24 10.20
N ARG A 558 -8.27 -15.29 11.31
CA ARG A 558 -6.81 -15.09 11.25
C ARG A 558 -6.19 -16.22 10.45
N VAL A 559 -5.16 -15.91 9.66
CA VAL A 559 -4.36 -16.91 8.95
C VAL A 559 -2.88 -16.79 9.31
N ALA A 560 -2.17 -17.93 9.26
CA ALA A 560 -0.72 -17.95 9.38
C ALA A 560 -0.11 -19.21 8.75
N LEU A 561 1.10 -19.08 8.23
CA LEU A 561 1.93 -20.20 7.84
C LEU A 561 2.72 -20.72 9.03
N MET A 562 2.70 -22.05 9.22
CA MET A 562 3.69 -22.75 10.03
C MET A 562 4.89 -23.05 9.13
N VAL A 563 6.07 -22.62 9.57
CA VAL A 563 7.34 -22.89 8.88
C VAL A 563 8.09 -24.02 9.58
N GLU A 564 9.02 -24.65 8.87
CA GLU A 564 9.80 -25.77 9.41
C GLU A 564 10.63 -25.35 10.63
N GLY A 565 10.50 -26.10 11.73
CA GLY A 565 11.15 -25.77 13.02
C GLY A 565 10.52 -24.60 13.79
N GLY A 566 9.43 -24.02 13.28
CA GLY A 566 8.66 -22.99 13.98
C GLY A 566 7.71 -23.56 15.04
N PRO A 567 7.07 -22.68 15.83
CA PRO A 567 6.07 -23.10 16.80
C PRO A 567 4.82 -23.67 16.11
N ILE A 568 4.14 -24.60 16.78
CA ILE A 568 2.88 -25.20 16.32
C ILE A 568 1.76 -24.76 17.27
N PRO A 569 0.70 -24.11 16.79
CA PRO A 569 -0.46 -23.75 17.62
C PRO A 569 -1.22 -25.00 18.07
N SER A 570 -1.69 -25.03 19.33
CA SER A 570 -2.49 -26.14 19.87
C SER A 570 -3.93 -26.16 19.35
N ASP A 571 -4.50 -24.99 19.07
CA ASP A 571 -5.95 -24.80 18.83
C ASP A 571 -6.25 -24.15 17.47
N ALA A 572 -5.32 -24.26 16.50
CA ALA A 572 -5.56 -23.75 15.15
C ALA A 572 -6.34 -24.76 14.31
N LEU A 573 -7.18 -24.22 13.42
CA LEU A 573 -7.88 -24.98 12.39
C LEU A 573 -6.96 -25.20 11.19
N MET A 574 -7.15 -26.31 10.50
CA MET A 574 -6.56 -26.57 9.18
C MET A 574 -7.44 -25.95 8.09
N PRO A 575 -6.90 -25.64 6.90
CA PRO A 575 -7.65 -24.95 5.85
C PRO A 575 -8.92 -25.69 5.42
N GLN A 576 -8.89 -27.03 5.44
CA GLN A 576 -10.02 -27.87 5.03
C GLN A 576 -11.17 -27.88 6.07
N GLU A 577 -10.95 -27.36 7.27
CA GLU A 577 -11.95 -27.28 8.34
C GLU A 577 -12.77 -26.00 8.28
N VAL A 578 -12.40 -25.05 7.41
CA VAL A 578 -13.06 -23.75 7.28
C VAL A 578 -13.62 -23.59 5.87
N ASP A 579 -14.95 -23.51 5.77
CA ASP A 579 -15.66 -23.26 4.51
C ASP A 579 -16.20 -21.82 4.50
N VAL A 580 -15.61 -20.95 3.69
CA VAL A 580 -16.00 -19.53 3.59
C VAL A 580 -16.63 -19.28 2.23
N LYS A 581 -17.92 -18.95 2.24
CA LYS A 581 -18.69 -18.70 1.02
C LYS A 581 -19.13 -17.25 0.94
N GLY A 582 -18.85 -16.63 -0.20
CA GLY A 582 -19.44 -15.35 -0.58
C GLY A 582 -20.97 -15.45 -0.81
N PRO A 583 -21.62 -14.32 -1.10
CA PRO A 583 -21.03 -13.00 -1.36
C PRO A 583 -20.87 -12.11 -0.11
N VAL A 584 -21.09 -12.64 1.09
CA VAL A 584 -20.98 -11.89 2.35
C VAL A 584 -19.94 -12.55 3.25
N TYR A 585 -18.79 -11.90 3.43
CA TYR A 585 -17.68 -12.36 4.26
C TYR A 585 -17.78 -11.69 5.62
N LYS A 586 -18.38 -12.38 6.58
CA LYS A 586 -18.50 -11.91 7.96
C LYS A 586 -17.42 -12.56 8.82
N SER A 587 -16.60 -11.73 9.46
CA SER A 587 -15.63 -12.19 10.46
C SER A 587 -16.28 -13.03 11.55
N ASP A 588 -15.55 -14.00 12.08
CA ASP A 588 -16.05 -14.94 13.08
C ASP A 588 -16.42 -14.28 14.43
N ASN A 589 -15.86 -13.11 14.72
CA ASN A 589 -16.22 -12.25 15.85
C ASN A 589 -17.33 -11.24 15.51
N GLY A 590 -17.72 -11.18 14.23
CA GLY A 590 -18.82 -10.38 13.70
C GLY A 590 -18.57 -8.88 13.58
N GLN A 591 -17.34 -8.41 13.83
CA GLN A 591 -17.02 -6.98 13.88
C GLN A 591 -16.72 -6.36 12.50
N VAL A 592 -16.24 -7.18 11.55
CA VAL A 592 -15.97 -6.77 10.16
C VAL A 592 -16.81 -7.61 9.21
N ILE A 593 -17.53 -6.96 8.30
CA ILE A 593 -18.34 -7.59 7.26
C ILE A 593 -17.96 -6.98 5.91
N TRP A 594 -17.60 -7.81 4.94
CA TRP A 594 -17.41 -7.42 3.55
C TRP A 594 -18.55 -8.00 2.71
N ASP A 595 -19.48 -7.15 2.29
CA ASP A 595 -20.68 -7.53 1.53
C ASP A 595 -20.55 -7.12 0.06
N VAL A 596 -20.52 -8.10 -0.84
CA VAL A 596 -20.55 -7.92 -2.30
C VAL A 596 -21.77 -8.58 -2.94
N SER A 597 -22.86 -8.75 -2.18
CA SER A 597 -24.12 -9.31 -2.66
C SER A 597 -24.75 -8.47 -3.78
N ARG A 598 -24.53 -7.15 -3.75
CA ARG A 598 -24.86 -6.24 -4.85
C ARG A 598 -23.68 -6.19 -5.82
N LYS A 599 -23.93 -6.56 -7.07
CA LYS A 599 -22.94 -6.44 -8.16
C LYS A 599 -22.42 -5.00 -8.25
N ASN A 600 -21.10 -4.85 -8.20
CA ASN A 600 -20.38 -3.57 -8.21
C ASN A 600 -20.81 -2.60 -7.08
N GLY A 601 -21.45 -3.11 -6.03
CA GLY A 601 -21.96 -2.34 -4.91
C GLY A 601 -21.37 -2.83 -3.58
N GLY A 602 -20.09 -3.19 -3.59
CA GLY A 602 -19.38 -3.71 -2.42
C GLY A 602 -19.33 -2.69 -1.29
N VAL A 603 -19.55 -3.18 -0.07
CA VAL A 603 -19.49 -2.39 1.16
C VAL A 603 -18.76 -3.18 2.24
N ILE A 604 -17.81 -2.53 2.91
CA ILE A 604 -17.24 -3.01 4.16
C ILE A 604 -17.90 -2.26 5.32
N ILE A 605 -18.33 -3.03 6.32
CA ILE A 605 -18.96 -2.55 7.54
C ILE A 605 -18.06 -2.95 8.70
N VAL A 606 -17.61 -1.97 9.48
CA VAL A 606 -16.99 -2.17 10.80
C VAL A 606 -18.03 -1.82 11.85
N ASN A 607 -18.26 -2.73 12.79
CA ASN A 607 -19.19 -2.57 13.89
C ASN A 607 -18.55 -3.05 15.20
N THR A 608 -17.94 -2.13 15.95
CA THR A 608 -17.37 -2.40 17.27
C THR A 608 -18.05 -1.53 18.33
N SER A 609 -17.72 -1.75 19.60
CA SER A 609 -18.24 -0.93 20.70
C SER A 609 -17.74 0.52 20.68
N ARG A 610 -16.66 0.83 19.95
CA ARG A 610 -15.99 2.14 19.96
C ARG A 610 -15.70 2.74 18.58
N SER A 611 -15.73 1.93 17.52
CA SER A 611 -15.56 2.38 16.13
C SER A 611 -16.57 1.75 15.20
N LEU A 612 -17.15 2.58 14.32
CA LEU A 612 -17.97 2.18 13.19
C LEU A 612 -17.32 2.66 11.90
N ALA A 613 -17.48 1.89 10.82
CA ALA A 613 -17.13 2.34 9.48
C ALA A 613 -18.08 1.76 8.44
N LEU A 614 -18.38 2.58 7.43
CA LEU A 614 -19.00 2.21 6.16
C LEU A 614 -18.03 2.63 5.07
N ILE A 615 -17.57 1.68 4.26
CA ILE A 615 -16.56 1.90 3.22
C ILE A 615 -17.09 1.28 1.93
N GLY A 616 -17.29 2.07 0.89
CA GLY A 616 -17.75 1.59 -0.41
C GLY A 616 -19.09 2.19 -0.85
N PHE A 617 -19.86 1.42 -1.63
CA PHE A 617 -21.12 1.88 -2.26
C PHE A 617 -22.30 1.91 -1.28
N CYS A 618 -22.23 2.81 -0.31
CA CYS A 618 -23.17 2.90 0.81
C CYS A 618 -24.41 3.77 0.51
N GLY A 619 -24.39 4.54 -0.59
CA GLY A 619 -25.46 5.48 -0.94
C GLY A 619 -26.84 4.83 -1.10
N ASN A 620 -27.86 5.55 -0.65
CA ASN A 620 -29.26 5.08 -0.55
C ASN A 620 -29.48 3.86 0.37
N GLY A 621 -28.46 3.48 1.13
CA GLY A 621 -28.56 2.47 2.19
C GLY A 621 -29.04 3.07 3.50
N LYS A 622 -29.45 2.20 4.42
CA LYS A 622 -29.70 2.53 5.82
C LYS A 622 -29.05 1.46 6.68
N TYR A 623 -28.04 1.86 7.45
CA TYR A 623 -27.21 0.97 8.23
C TYR A 623 -27.53 1.16 9.71
N ASP A 624 -28.02 0.11 10.35
CA ASP A 624 -28.47 0.12 11.74
C ASP A 624 -27.48 -0.66 12.61
N PHE A 625 -26.88 0.04 13.55
CA PHE A 625 -25.93 -0.44 14.55
C PHE A 625 -26.60 -0.55 15.93
N GLY A 626 -27.93 -0.71 15.97
CA GLY A 626 -28.77 -0.81 17.15
C GLY A 626 -29.13 0.56 17.74
N GLY A 627 -28.19 1.20 18.42
CA GLY A 627 -28.37 2.53 19.00
C GLY A 627 -28.07 3.68 18.03
N LEU A 628 -27.52 3.35 16.86
CA LEU A 628 -27.03 4.32 15.90
C LEU A 628 -27.40 3.91 14.48
N VAL A 629 -27.88 4.84 13.69
CA VAL A 629 -28.24 4.63 12.29
C VAL A 629 -27.54 5.65 11.42
N ILE A 630 -26.91 5.17 10.35
CA ILE A 630 -26.30 6.00 9.31
C ILE A 630 -27.06 5.76 8.00
N ALA A 631 -27.53 6.83 7.37
CA ALA A 631 -28.18 6.80 6.06
C ALA A 631 -27.40 7.69 5.08
N PRO A 632 -26.42 7.13 4.34
CA PRO A 632 -25.62 7.85 3.36
C PRO A 632 -26.43 8.23 2.11
N GLY A 633 -26.20 9.43 1.62
CA GLY A 633 -26.74 9.92 0.35
C GLY A 633 -25.95 9.41 -0.86
N MET A 634 -26.34 9.89 -2.04
CA MET A 634 -25.55 9.67 -3.25
C MET A 634 -24.29 10.53 -3.25
N THR A 635 -23.29 10.08 -3.99
CA THR A 635 -22.01 10.78 -4.23
C THR A 635 -21.75 10.86 -5.73
N VAL A 636 -20.75 11.65 -6.14
CA VAL A 636 -20.30 11.79 -7.53
C VAL A 636 -19.85 10.46 -8.11
N LEU A 637 -19.49 9.47 -7.28
CA LEU A 637 -19.14 8.09 -7.65
C LEU A 637 -20.28 7.10 -7.36
N ASP A 638 -21.50 7.47 -7.76
CA ASP A 638 -22.69 6.61 -7.69
C ASP A 638 -22.95 6.01 -6.29
N GLY A 639 -22.70 6.79 -5.23
CA GLY A 639 -22.95 6.42 -3.82
C GLY A 639 -21.78 5.76 -3.11
N TRP A 640 -20.60 5.71 -3.74
CA TRP A 640 -19.35 5.34 -3.07
C TRP A 640 -18.90 6.43 -2.09
N SER A 641 -18.61 6.06 -0.84
CA SER A 641 -18.10 6.96 0.20
C SER A 641 -17.39 6.19 1.32
N ILE A 642 -16.65 6.91 2.15
CA ILE A 642 -16.26 6.45 3.48
C ILE A 642 -17.00 7.28 4.54
N ILE A 643 -17.53 6.62 5.56
CA ILE A 643 -18.09 7.25 6.76
C ILE A 643 -17.63 6.45 7.97
N THR A 644 -16.91 7.10 8.87
CA THR A 644 -16.46 6.51 10.14
C THR A 644 -17.03 7.29 11.30
N LEU A 645 -17.22 6.61 12.43
CA LEU A 645 -17.57 7.23 13.70
C LEU A 645 -16.76 6.54 14.79
N SER A 646 -16.01 7.30 15.60
CA SER A 646 -15.18 6.75 16.67
C SER A 646 -15.44 7.48 17.98
N VAL A 647 -15.51 6.73 19.08
CA VAL A 647 -15.54 7.29 20.44
C VAL A 647 -14.18 7.93 20.73
N ILE A 648 -14.17 9.22 21.03
CA ILE A 648 -12.95 9.97 21.42
C ILE A 648 -12.83 9.99 22.94
N ASP A 649 -13.88 10.43 23.63
CA ASP A 649 -14.03 10.36 25.09
C ASP A 649 -15.24 9.51 25.45
N GLY A 650 -15.03 8.52 26.32
CA GLY A 650 -16.02 7.50 26.69
C GLY A 650 -15.53 6.06 26.58
N GLU A 651 -16.34 5.16 27.13
CA GLU A 651 -16.07 3.72 27.12
C GLU A 651 -16.55 3.06 25.82
N ASN A 652 -17.73 3.45 25.31
CA ASN A 652 -18.37 2.83 24.13
C ASN A 652 -19.54 3.69 23.59
N PHE A 653 -20.21 3.27 22.52
CA PHE A 653 -21.36 4.02 21.96
C PHE A 653 -22.61 4.09 22.85
N GLU A 654 -22.66 3.41 24.00
CA GLU A 654 -23.69 3.57 25.02
C GLU A 654 -23.27 4.55 26.14
N ASP A 655 -21.97 4.70 26.39
CA ASP A 655 -21.39 5.65 27.36
C ASP A 655 -20.23 6.43 26.71
N TRP A 656 -20.59 7.59 26.15
CA TRP A 656 -19.68 8.48 25.46
C TRP A 656 -19.94 9.93 25.80
N ARG A 657 -18.88 10.74 25.74
CA ARG A 657 -18.91 12.20 25.90
C ARG A 657 -18.68 12.90 24.58
N SER A 658 -17.76 12.38 23.77
CA SER A 658 -17.49 12.91 22.43
C SER A 658 -17.17 11.83 21.40
N LEU A 659 -17.63 12.06 20.17
CA LEU A 659 -17.40 11.21 19.00
C LEU A 659 -16.79 12.04 17.87
N LEU A 660 -15.89 11.43 17.11
CA LEU A 660 -15.38 11.95 15.85
C LEU A 660 -16.05 11.22 14.70
N LEU A 661 -16.69 11.96 13.80
CA LEU A 661 -17.20 11.46 12.54
C LEU A 661 -16.29 11.96 11.41
N VAL A 662 -15.81 11.07 10.55
CA VAL A 662 -15.11 11.42 9.31
C VAL A 662 -15.91 10.89 8.13
N ALA A 663 -16.30 11.75 7.19
CA ALA A 663 -17.05 11.39 6.00
C ALA A 663 -16.48 12.08 4.76
N ALA A 664 -16.08 11.29 3.76
CA ALA A 664 -15.48 11.80 2.53
C ALA A 664 -15.80 10.91 1.33
N GLY A 665 -15.86 11.51 0.16
CA GLY A 665 -16.00 10.83 -1.13
C GLY A 665 -14.78 11.07 -2.02
N TYR A 666 -15.04 11.35 -3.29
CA TYR A 666 -14.00 11.58 -4.29
C TYR A 666 -13.07 12.75 -3.92
N THR A 667 -11.77 12.57 -4.16
CA THR A 667 -10.73 13.59 -3.93
C THR A 667 -9.90 13.80 -5.19
N VAL A 668 -9.63 15.07 -5.52
CA VAL A 668 -8.95 15.45 -6.75
C VAL A 668 -8.35 16.85 -6.63
N ASN A 669 -7.23 17.15 -7.28
CA ASN A 669 -6.74 18.54 -7.30
C ASN A 669 -7.58 19.43 -8.21
N SER A 670 -7.62 20.73 -7.92
CA SER A 670 -8.24 21.72 -8.81
C SER A 670 -7.65 21.61 -10.22
N ASN A 671 -8.51 21.59 -11.25
CA ASN A 671 -8.13 21.47 -12.66
C ASN A 671 -7.35 20.20 -13.08
N MET A 672 -7.16 19.22 -12.18
CA MET A 672 -6.57 17.93 -12.54
C MET A 672 -7.42 17.23 -13.60
N ARG A 673 -6.78 16.60 -14.57
CA ARG A 673 -7.46 15.86 -15.64
C ARG A 673 -7.25 14.37 -15.46
N VAL A 674 -8.29 13.66 -15.05
CA VAL A 674 -8.28 12.21 -15.02
C VAL A 674 -8.78 11.70 -16.37
N MET A 675 -7.95 10.93 -17.06
CA MET A 675 -8.16 10.51 -18.43
C MET A 675 -8.06 9.00 -18.54
N LYS A 676 -8.78 8.43 -19.51
CA LYS A 676 -8.57 7.04 -19.90
C LYS A 676 -7.19 6.88 -20.58
N CYS A 677 -6.47 5.79 -20.30
CA CYS A 677 -5.19 5.47 -20.94
C CYS A 677 -5.40 4.53 -22.16
N PRO A 678 -4.60 4.62 -23.25
CA PRO A 678 -3.47 5.56 -23.47
C PRO A 678 -3.83 6.90 -24.13
N ASN A 679 -4.96 7.03 -24.83
CA ASN A 679 -5.27 8.23 -25.65
C ASN A 679 -6.63 8.85 -25.30
N GLY A 680 -7.02 8.85 -24.02
CA GLY A 680 -8.43 8.83 -23.67
C GLY A 680 -9.12 10.15 -23.38
N LYS A 681 -10.43 10.09 -23.61
CA LYS A 681 -11.49 10.95 -23.07
C LYS A 681 -11.22 11.34 -21.61
N ILE A 682 -11.42 12.62 -21.29
CA ILE A 682 -11.43 13.12 -19.91
C ILE A 682 -12.62 12.48 -19.18
N LEU A 683 -12.32 11.72 -18.13
CA LEU A 683 -13.30 11.08 -17.26
C LEU A 683 -13.81 12.05 -16.21
N ALA A 684 -12.91 12.83 -15.63
CA ALA A 684 -13.23 13.87 -14.67
C ALA A 684 -12.24 15.03 -14.78
N ARG A 685 -12.71 16.24 -14.49
CA ARG A 685 -11.87 17.40 -14.22
C ARG A 685 -12.12 17.83 -12.77
N GLY A 686 -11.07 18.13 -12.02
CA GLY A 686 -11.21 18.70 -10.69
C GLY A 686 -11.86 20.08 -10.74
N THR A 687 -13.09 20.18 -10.22
CA THR A 687 -13.87 21.42 -10.12
C THR A 687 -14.84 21.30 -8.95
N THR A 688 -15.15 22.41 -8.29
CA THR A 688 -16.14 22.43 -7.20
C THR A 688 -17.55 22.14 -7.69
N LYS A 689 -17.80 22.25 -9.01
CA LYS A 689 -19.12 22.01 -9.63
C LYS A 689 -19.39 20.56 -9.99
N LEU A 690 -18.44 19.65 -9.73
CA LEU A 690 -18.57 18.26 -10.12
C LEU A 690 -19.72 17.63 -9.33
N SER A 691 -20.71 17.09 -10.04
CA SER A 691 -21.91 16.49 -9.42
C SER A 691 -22.04 14.99 -9.72
N ARG A 692 -21.41 14.51 -10.80
CA ARG A 692 -21.39 13.09 -11.15
C ARG A 692 -20.20 12.73 -12.02
N ILE A 693 -19.62 11.56 -11.81
CA ILE A 693 -18.67 10.90 -12.70
C ILE A 693 -19.30 9.59 -13.16
N SER A 694 -19.27 9.33 -14.47
CA SER A 694 -19.71 8.04 -15.01
C SER A 694 -18.76 6.94 -14.53
N THR A 695 -19.33 5.86 -13.98
CA THR A 695 -18.55 4.67 -13.59
C THR A 695 -17.63 4.22 -14.74
N TYR A 696 -16.33 4.11 -14.45
CA TYR A 696 -15.33 3.60 -15.37
C TYR A 696 -14.33 2.71 -14.64
N ASN A 697 -14.33 1.41 -14.96
CA ASN A 697 -13.35 0.44 -14.46
C ASN A 697 -12.34 0.14 -15.57
N GLY A 698 -11.09 0.52 -15.37
CA GLY A 698 -10.02 0.32 -16.35
C GLY A 698 -8.84 1.26 -16.17
N LYS A 699 -7.93 1.29 -17.15
CA LYS A 699 -6.69 2.06 -17.09
C LYS A 699 -6.96 3.56 -17.13
N ILE A 700 -6.57 4.28 -16.08
CA ILE A 700 -6.64 5.75 -16.01
C ILE A 700 -5.28 6.35 -15.73
N THR A 701 -5.12 7.60 -16.12
CA THR A 701 -3.91 8.38 -15.88
C THR A 701 -4.26 9.85 -15.76
N CYS A 702 -3.41 10.62 -15.08
CA CYS A 702 -3.37 12.07 -15.27
C CYS A 702 -2.13 12.50 -16.08
N GLY A 703 -1.19 11.60 -16.38
CA GLY A 703 0.11 11.93 -16.96
C GLY A 703 0.81 12.98 -16.12
N LYS A 704 1.09 14.14 -16.73
CA LYS A 704 1.63 15.33 -16.03
C LYS A 704 0.54 16.32 -15.56
N ASN A 705 -0.74 16.04 -15.80
CA ASN A 705 -1.87 16.94 -15.56
C ASN A 705 -2.41 16.84 -14.13
N TRP A 706 -1.53 16.97 -13.14
CA TRP A 706 -1.87 16.92 -11.72
C TRP A 706 -2.76 18.08 -11.24
N GLY A 707 -2.99 19.09 -12.07
CA GLY A 707 -3.77 20.26 -11.68
C GLY A 707 -2.98 21.23 -10.82
N GLU A 708 -3.67 21.92 -9.92
CA GLU A 708 -3.15 22.99 -9.07
C GLU A 708 -3.83 22.97 -7.70
N PRO A 709 -3.25 23.62 -6.67
CA PRO A 709 -3.92 23.73 -5.38
C PRO A 709 -5.17 24.62 -5.43
N PRO A 710 -6.14 24.41 -4.52
CA PRO A 710 -6.13 23.38 -3.48
C PRO A 710 -6.59 22.02 -4.03
N THR A 711 -6.32 20.96 -3.26
CA THR A 711 -7.10 19.73 -3.34
C THR A 711 -8.58 20.02 -3.07
N LEU A 712 -9.44 19.37 -3.84
CA LEU A 712 -10.87 19.37 -3.72
C LEU A 712 -11.32 18.02 -3.17
N THR A 713 -12.24 18.04 -2.21
CA THR A 713 -12.83 16.83 -1.64
C THR A 713 -14.34 16.93 -1.67
N GLU A 714 -14.97 15.82 -1.99
CA GLU A 714 -16.42 15.67 -1.96
C GLU A 714 -16.94 15.62 -0.52
N GLY A 715 -17.94 16.44 -0.22
CA GLY A 715 -18.71 16.37 1.01
C GLY A 715 -19.78 15.29 0.93
N VAL A 716 -19.77 14.33 1.84
CA VAL A 716 -20.75 13.24 1.85
C VAL A 716 -22.00 13.68 2.60
N THR A 717 -23.13 13.74 1.91
CA THR A 717 -24.43 13.92 2.57
C THR A 717 -24.79 12.64 3.31
N ALA A 718 -25.10 12.72 4.61
CA ALA A 718 -25.60 11.59 5.38
C ALA A 718 -26.50 12.05 6.54
N THR A 719 -27.55 11.28 6.81
CA THR A 719 -28.36 11.46 8.02
C THR A 719 -27.87 10.51 9.10
N ILE A 720 -27.51 11.07 10.25
CA ILE A 720 -27.07 10.33 11.43
C ILE A 720 -28.18 10.40 12.48
N ARG A 721 -28.54 9.24 13.03
CA ARG A 721 -29.50 9.11 14.10
C ARG A 721 -28.84 8.34 15.24
N ILE A 722 -28.58 9.01 16.36
CA ILE A 722 -27.91 8.44 17.53
C ILE A 722 -28.85 8.43 18.73
N ARG A 723 -28.90 7.31 19.45
CA ARG A 723 -29.62 7.19 20.72
C ARG A 723 -28.83 7.91 21.81
N SER A 724 -29.44 8.89 22.46
CA SER A 724 -28.86 9.57 23.63
C SER A 724 -29.98 10.09 24.52
N ASP A 725 -29.85 9.84 25.82
CA ASP A 725 -30.74 10.43 26.83
C ASP A 725 -30.31 11.87 27.18
N GLU A 726 -29.12 12.30 26.76
CA GLU A 726 -28.60 13.67 26.94
C GLU A 726 -28.76 14.51 25.67
N GLU A 727 -28.86 15.84 25.82
CA GLU A 727 -28.76 16.75 24.68
C GLU A 727 -27.35 16.72 24.10
N ILE A 728 -27.24 16.86 22.78
CA ILE A 728 -25.96 16.84 22.08
C ILE A 728 -25.75 18.13 21.29
N GLU A 729 -24.49 18.43 20.99
CA GLU A 729 -24.07 19.39 19.98
C GLU A 729 -23.29 18.68 18.89
N VAL A 730 -23.44 19.17 17.67
CA VAL A 730 -22.71 18.68 16.51
C VAL A 730 -22.04 19.87 15.85
N TRP A 731 -20.75 19.75 15.57
CA TRP A 731 -19.93 20.81 15.01
C TRP A 731 -19.19 20.30 13.77
N ALA A 732 -19.34 21.01 12.66
CA ALA A 732 -18.42 20.93 11.54
C ALA A 732 -17.08 21.55 11.96
N LEU A 733 -15.97 20.84 11.71
CA LEU A 733 -14.63 21.32 12.07
C LEU A 733 -13.91 21.91 10.85
N ASP A 734 -13.01 22.87 11.07
CA ASP A 734 -12.14 23.41 10.03
C ASP A 734 -11.02 22.44 9.64
N ASN A 735 -10.16 22.80 8.70
CA ASN A 735 -9.07 21.94 8.23
C ASN A 735 -7.92 21.70 9.23
N LYS A 736 -8.01 22.21 10.47
CA LYS A 736 -7.13 21.87 11.59
C LYS A 736 -7.84 21.07 12.70
N GLY A 737 -9.16 20.89 12.59
CA GLY A 737 -9.99 20.18 13.56
C GLY A 737 -10.59 21.08 14.65
N SER A 738 -10.62 22.40 14.45
CA SER A 738 -11.28 23.35 15.36
C SER A 738 -12.75 23.55 14.98
N ARG A 739 -13.63 23.80 15.96
CA ARG A 739 -15.06 24.05 15.71
C ARG A 739 -15.26 25.26 14.79
N LYS A 740 -15.93 25.07 13.66
CA LYS A 740 -16.19 26.10 12.65
C LYS A 740 -17.67 26.52 12.62
N GLN A 741 -18.58 25.55 12.60
CA GLN A 741 -20.01 25.79 12.43
C GLN A 741 -20.84 24.72 13.14
N SER A 742 -21.86 25.13 13.89
CA SER A 742 -22.80 24.20 14.54
C SER A 742 -23.78 23.61 13.52
N ILE A 743 -24.09 22.33 13.66
CA ILE A 743 -25.07 21.59 12.86
C ILE A 743 -26.37 21.46 13.66
N PRO A 744 -27.55 21.79 13.08
CA PRO A 744 -28.82 21.62 13.77
C PRO A 744 -29.10 20.16 14.13
N VAL A 745 -29.50 19.95 15.39
CA VAL A 745 -29.90 18.63 15.92
C VAL A 745 -31.40 18.62 16.18
N GLN A 746 -32.08 17.63 15.63
CA GLN A 746 -33.50 17.37 15.85
C GLN A 746 -33.68 16.26 16.89
N ASN A 747 -34.63 16.46 17.80
CA ASN A 747 -34.98 15.50 18.84
C ASN A 747 -36.18 14.66 18.40
N ASP A 748 -36.00 13.34 18.26
CA ASP A 748 -37.07 12.35 18.04
C ASP A 748 -37.07 11.32 19.18
N ARG A 749 -37.85 11.58 20.22
CA ARG A 749 -37.92 10.77 21.44
C ARG A 749 -36.53 10.59 22.08
N LYS A 750 -35.97 9.38 22.05
CA LYS A 750 -34.63 9.02 22.57
C LYS A 750 -33.51 9.20 21.53
N TYR A 751 -33.83 9.69 20.35
CA TYR A 751 -32.87 9.84 19.26
C TYR A 751 -32.59 11.30 18.97
N LYS A 752 -31.32 11.56 18.70
CA LYS A 752 -30.80 12.83 18.19
C LYS A 752 -30.48 12.62 16.72
N ILE A 753 -31.04 13.46 15.86
CA ILE A 753 -30.96 13.32 14.40
C ILE A 753 -30.32 14.59 13.84
N PHE A 754 -29.29 14.42 13.01
CA PHE A 754 -28.66 15.52 12.30
C PHE A 754 -28.22 15.06 10.90
N THR A 755 -27.98 16.02 10.03
CA THR A 755 -27.56 15.78 8.65
C THR A 755 -26.25 16.51 8.40
N ILE A 756 -25.27 15.77 7.90
CA ILE A 756 -24.01 16.31 7.37
C ILE A 756 -24.13 16.41 5.84
N GLY A 757 -23.27 17.23 5.23
CA GLY A 757 -23.30 17.48 3.79
C GLY A 757 -22.25 18.49 3.33
N PRO A 758 -22.17 18.74 2.00
CA PRO A 758 -21.18 19.60 1.37
C PRO A 758 -21.29 21.08 1.80
N GLU A 759 -22.44 21.54 2.28
CA GLU A 759 -22.67 22.92 2.73
C GLU A 759 -21.77 23.35 3.89
N TYR A 760 -21.24 22.40 4.67
CA TYR A 760 -20.33 22.68 5.78
C TYR A 760 -18.86 22.82 5.35
N ALA A 761 -18.53 22.42 4.12
CA ALA A 761 -17.19 22.42 3.55
C ALA A 761 -16.14 21.83 4.51
N THR A 762 -16.40 20.59 4.96
CA THR A 762 -15.50 19.80 5.81
C THR A 762 -15.74 18.31 5.60
N ILE A 763 -14.76 17.49 6.01
CA ILE A 763 -14.85 16.02 6.01
C ILE A 763 -14.96 15.44 7.42
N TRP A 764 -14.92 16.26 8.46
CA TRP A 764 -14.93 15.79 9.84
C TRP A 764 -15.83 16.63 10.76
N TYR A 765 -16.38 15.94 11.76
CA TYR A 765 -17.41 16.49 12.63
C TYR A 765 -17.20 16.00 14.05
N GLU A 766 -17.34 16.91 15.01
CA GLU A 766 -17.37 16.59 16.43
C GLU A 766 -18.83 16.46 16.87
N ILE A 767 -19.14 15.37 17.57
CA ILE A 767 -20.41 15.17 18.26
C ILE A 767 -20.07 15.14 19.75
N THR A 768 -20.67 16.01 20.56
CA THR A 768 -20.44 16.06 22.01
C THR A 768 -21.75 16.09 22.76
N VAL A 769 -21.75 15.51 23.95
CA VAL A 769 -22.80 15.72 24.94
C VAL A 769 -22.75 17.16 25.45
N LYS A 770 -23.90 17.81 25.65
CA LYS A 770 -23.97 19.14 26.26
C LYS A 770 -23.67 19.04 27.76
N GLU A 771 -22.66 19.77 28.21
CA GLU A 771 -22.44 19.95 29.65
C GLU A 771 -23.69 20.61 30.27
N LYS A 772 -24.20 20.00 31.36
CA LYS A 772 -25.28 20.61 32.15
C LYS A 772 -24.72 21.86 32.82
N GLN A 773 -25.21 23.03 32.38
CA GLN A 773 -24.89 24.33 32.97
C GLN A 773 -25.34 24.43 34.44
#